data_AF-A0A8J8PE67-F1
#
_entry.id   AF-A0A8J8PE67-F1
#
_cell.length_a   1.000
_cell.length_b   1.000
_cell.length_c   1.000
_cell.angle_alpha   90.00
_cell.angle_beta   90.00
_cell.angle_gamma   90.00
#
_symmetry.space_group_name_H-M   'P 1'
#
loop_
_entity.id
_entity.type
_entity.pdbx_description
1 polymer ?
#
loop_
_entity_poly.entity_id
_entity_poly.type
_entity_poly.pdbx_seq_one_letter_code
_entity_poly.pdbx_strand_id
1 'polypeptide(L)'
;MFNRDDFMPYVGSASDSSYATGLKAIEGVYDIDIDAEYVGDKCHKILQKLEQDKRSSELNKTELKRRSDMTSHLKKYIEYRENATSMEQRKLFVSWMKDQPRRDDLSKKYSIETINGAADKLQSGLKKLSISKYAEINCFVIIDSEYFAELHKACYTKAEESDKKQGYRDFRNGLDFYMQFLNEQNNTNIAPVSPIKERIKFAIEAYKADFERVNQEEHHKWEAVSCYKRNWNIEADNFAEMYAAAFKESANLLAANMYFPYKMVITFAEKEPDKVKGLFKMLYDESIPLAQRYVDFRAAFDEFYKSQGLNHYQDLHAVSVYLSFKYPEKYYIYKYKVFKGFSDNIGYVIDRAKFQSEVYKLEAYFEMCDLVLDEVKKDVSLQETSSARLDDNCYTDDGFHLLTHDVVYLGSQVSAVDGVSASNWWPSLEEYDPNLSKEDWKKYILEVEMPGHPSPMQMLKAMMELGGEASCKRLAQLYGGTASAYVGCSVNLGKRVKKYFNLPFCMDEEQERFFIFPFLGKNITEDGVKTYCYKIRPELHEALQEIDLSHISAKYEEDEGVSEEIQKTDVSKNTILYGPPSTGKTYNTVVYAVAVIENKLLQDVKNESYSDVLDRYNRYRAEGLVDFTTFHQSYGYEEFIEGIEPVMDNSDDDRTDIQYSIEDGLFKAFCNKASMPVIKKANLDLGLNKAPTIWKVSLWSTGDNPTRIECLDNGHIRIGWDDYGPDITDDTDFSKNGGKSILNSFIYKMKVEDIVFSCYSNTTIDAIGVITSDYEWCGNQFEDGLNRMRKVNWVVKGIREDIVEINGGSTMATHTMVC
;
A
#
# COMPACT_ATOMS: atom_id res chain seq x y z
N MET A 1 28.70 -30.37 26.74
CA MET A 1 29.96 -31.02 26.30
C MET A 1 29.80 -31.28 24.82
N PHE A 2 30.66 -30.70 24.00
CA PHE A 2 30.60 -30.66 22.53
C PHE A 2 30.16 -31.99 21.88
N ASN A 3 29.36 -31.90 20.82
CA ASN A 3 29.45 -32.86 19.72
C ASN A 3 29.94 -32.12 18.46
N ARG A 4 31.24 -31.80 18.45
CA ARG A 4 31.98 -31.39 17.23
C ARG A 4 32.69 -32.61 16.61
N ASP A 5 32.21 -33.81 16.93
CA ASP A 5 32.84 -35.07 16.57
C ASP A 5 32.86 -35.23 15.04
N ASP A 6 31.94 -34.57 14.33
CA ASP A 6 31.89 -34.52 12.87
C ASP A 6 32.68 -33.35 12.23
N PHE A 7 33.07 -32.32 12.99
CA PHE A 7 33.91 -31.21 12.50
C PHE A 7 35.39 -31.58 12.45
N MET A 8 35.88 -32.37 13.41
CA MET A 8 37.29 -32.77 13.47
C MET A 8 37.73 -33.61 12.25
N PRO A 9 36.94 -34.58 11.77
CA PRO A 9 37.21 -35.27 10.51
C PRO A 9 37.21 -34.33 9.29
N TYR A 10 36.39 -33.26 9.29
CA TYR A 10 36.30 -32.32 8.18
C TYR A 10 37.55 -31.46 7.99
N VAL A 11 38.18 -31.01 9.08
CA VAL A 11 39.42 -30.21 9.03
C VAL A 11 40.70 -31.06 8.91
N GLY A 12 40.55 -32.38 9.00
CA GLY A 12 41.62 -33.37 8.87
C GLY A 12 42.42 -33.58 10.16
N SER A 13 42.87 -34.82 10.39
CA SER A 13 43.60 -35.24 11.61
C SER A 13 44.94 -34.53 11.85
N ALA A 14 45.50 -33.90 10.81
CA ALA A 14 46.71 -33.08 10.95
C ALA A 14 46.42 -31.70 11.58
N SER A 15 45.16 -31.25 11.55
CA SER A 15 44.76 -29.88 11.93
C SER A 15 43.65 -29.84 12.98
N ASP A 16 43.00 -30.97 13.29
CA ASP A 16 41.86 -31.08 14.20
C ASP A 16 42.08 -30.39 15.56
N SER A 17 43.21 -30.63 16.19
CA SER A 17 43.62 -30.04 17.45
C SER A 17 43.79 -28.53 17.35
N SER A 18 44.27 -28.01 16.23
CA SER A 18 44.40 -26.57 15.96
C SER A 18 43.03 -25.90 15.86
N TYR A 19 42.11 -26.47 15.08
CA TYR A 19 40.76 -25.92 14.92
C TYR A 19 39.94 -26.06 16.21
N ALA A 20 40.03 -27.19 16.92
CA ALA A 20 39.39 -27.39 18.21
C ALA A 20 39.85 -26.36 19.25
N THR A 21 41.17 -26.16 19.35
CA THR A 21 41.78 -25.18 20.26
C THR A 21 41.43 -23.76 19.84
N GLY A 22 41.41 -23.50 18.53
CA GLY A 22 41.04 -22.23 17.94
C GLY A 22 39.62 -21.80 18.26
N LEU A 23 38.64 -22.68 18.06
CA LEU A 23 37.25 -22.39 18.36
C LEU A 23 37.01 -22.25 19.88
N LYS A 24 37.63 -23.11 20.72
CA LYS A 24 37.59 -22.92 22.19
C LYS A 24 38.21 -21.60 22.64
N ALA A 25 39.26 -21.15 21.95
CA ALA A 25 39.87 -19.86 22.23
C ALA A 25 38.93 -18.69 21.88
N ILE A 26 38.07 -18.85 20.87
CA ILE A 26 37.05 -17.84 20.51
C ILE A 26 35.99 -17.79 21.60
N GLU A 27 35.43 -18.94 22.00
CA GLU A 27 34.45 -19.06 23.09
C GLU A 27 34.98 -18.41 24.37
N GLY A 28 36.22 -18.70 24.74
CA GLY A 28 36.84 -18.15 25.95
C GLY A 28 37.20 -16.66 25.87
N VAL A 29 37.50 -16.11 24.69
CA VAL A 29 37.80 -14.67 24.56
C VAL A 29 36.53 -13.85 24.58
N TYR A 30 35.54 -14.26 23.81
CA TYR A 30 34.34 -13.46 23.59
C TYR A 30 33.21 -13.82 24.56
N ASP A 31 33.41 -14.83 25.40
CA ASP A 31 32.42 -15.37 26.35
C ASP A 31 31.12 -15.76 25.64
N ILE A 32 31.28 -16.59 24.61
CA ILE A 32 30.19 -17.03 23.72
C ILE A 32 30.14 -18.54 23.61
N ASP A 33 28.99 -19.05 23.16
CA ASP A 33 28.85 -20.37 22.59
C ASP A 33 28.79 -20.23 21.06
N ILE A 34 29.83 -20.67 20.35
CA ILE A 34 29.91 -20.55 18.89
C ILE A 34 28.78 -21.29 18.19
N ASP A 35 28.25 -22.37 18.78
CA ASP A 35 27.17 -23.14 18.20
C ASP A 35 25.85 -22.36 18.34
N ALA A 36 25.65 -21.67 19.47
CA ALA A 36 24.53 -20.75 19.67
C ALA A 36 24.62 -19.50 18.78
N GLU A 37 25.81 -18.90 18.66
CA GLU A 37 26.06 -17.78 17.75
C GLU A 37 25.85 -18.19 16.28
N TYR A 38 26.21 -19.43 15.92
CA TYR A 38 25.93 -19.93 14.58
C TYR A 38 24.43 -20.08 14.31
N VAL A 39 23.65 -20.55 15.30
CA VAL A 39 22.17 -20.61 15.21
C VAL A 39 21.55 -19.21 15.13
N GLY A 40 22.12 -18.24 15.83
CA GLY A 40 21.64 -16.86 15.86
C GLY A 40 21.94 -16.07 14.58
N ASP A 41 23.21 -15.82 14.28
CA ASP A 41 23.64 -14.93 13.18
C ASP A 41 24.66 -15.57 12.23
N LYS A 42 24.78 -16.90 12.25
CA LYS A 42 25.83 -17.65 11.54
C LYS A 42 27.25 -17.18 11.89
N CYS A 43 27.45 -16.73 13.12
CA CYS A 43 28.69 -16.16 13.65
C CYS A 43 29.16 -14.88 12.92
N HIS A 44 28.30 -14.15 12.22
CA HIS A 44 28.70 -12.96 11.47
C HIS A 44 29.27 -11.85 12.37
N LYS A 45 28.63 -11.56 13.51
CA LYS A 45 29.10 -10.54 14.46
C LYS A 45 30.44 -10.91 15.06
N ILE A 46 30.62 -12.18 15.43
CA ILE A 46 31.89 -12.68 15.99
C ILE A 46 32.98 -12.67 14.93
N LEU A 47 32.66 -13.01 13.68
CA LEU A 47 33.59 -12.94 12.58
C LEU A 47 34.01 -11.48 12.29
N GLN A 48 33.06 -10.54 12.32
CA GLN A 48 33.35 -9.11 12.17
C GLN A 48 34.24 -8.59 13.30
N LYS A 49 33.97 -9.01 14.54
CA LYS A 49 34.79 -8.65 15.71
C LYS A 49 36.20 -9.22 15.62
N LEU A 50 36.34 -10.47 15.18
CA LEU A 50 37.65 -11.09 14.90
C LEU A 50 38.41 -10.39 13.76
N GLU A 51 37.72 -9.97 12.70
CA GLU A 51 38.28 -9.19 11.58
C GLU A 51 38.75 -7.80 12.01
N GLN A 52 38.11 -7.19 13.01
CA GLN A 52 38.56 -5.95 13.66
C GLN A 52 39.76 -6.20 14.58
N ASP A 53 39.67 -7.21 15.46
CA ASP A 53 40.70 -7.51 16.46
C ASP A 53 42.03 -7.89 15.81
N LYS A 54 42.02 -8.61 14.67
CA LYS A 54 43.26 -8.94 13.95
C LYS A 54 43.94 -7.73 13.30
N ARG A 55 43.30 -6.55 13.31
CA ARG A 55 43.84 -5.27 12.83
C ARG A 55 44.11 -4.28 13.98
N SER A 56 43.92 -4.69 15.22
CA SER A 56 44.09 -3.82 16.39
C SER A 56 45.55 -3.39 16.58
N SER A 57 45.77 -2.09 16.79
CA SER A 57 47.09 -1.55 17.14
C SER A 57 47.48 -1.80 18.61
N GLU A 58 46.55 -2.29 19.42
CA GLU A 58 46.73 -2.52 20.87
C GLU A 58 47.24 -3.92 21.20
N LEU A 59 47.17 -4.85 20.24
CA LEU A 59 47.59 -6.24 20.41
C LEU A 59 49.04 -6.46 19.98
N ASN A 60 49.78 -7.26 20.76
CA ASN A 60 51.13 -7.65 20.38
C ASN A 60 51.12 -8.62 19.18
N LYS A 61 52.27 -8.81 18.53
CA LYS A 61 52.39 -9.66 17.33
C LYS A 61 51.89 -11.10 17.53
N THR A 62 52.09 -11.66 18.73
CA THR A 62 51.65 -13.02 19.07
C THR A 62 50.12 -13.09 19.14
N GLU A 63 49.48 -12.10 19.76
CA GLU A 63 48.03 -12.06 19.91
C GLU A 63 47.35 -11.69 18.58
N LEU A 64 47.94 -10.81 17.76
CA LEU A 64 47.45 -10.56 16.39
C LEU A 64 47.47 -11.82 15.53
N LYS A 65 48.55 -12.61 15.62
CA LYS A 65 48.64 -13.91 14.96
C LYS A 65 47.54 -14.85 15.46
N ARG A 66 47.31 -14.90 16.77
CA ARG A 66 46.22 -15.69 17.38
C ARG A 66 44.85 -15.26 16.88
N ARG A 67 44.54 -13.96 16.78
CA ARG A 67 43.28 -13.44 16.21
C ARG A 67 43.11 -13.81 14.74
N SER A 68 44.19 -13.76 13.96
CA SER A 68 44.19 -14.19 12.56
C SER A 68 43.91 -15.70 12.42
N ASP A 69 44.48 -16.51 13.30
CA ASP A 69 44.25 -17.96 13.30
C ASP A 69 42.82 -18.28 13.74
N MET A 70 42.31 -17.62 14.79
CA MET A 70 40.91 -17.69 15.22
C MET A 70 39.93 -17.30 14.10
N THR A 71 40.22 -16.23 13.36
CA THR A 71 39.40 -15.81 12.21
C THR A 71 39.32 -16.92 11.16
N SER A 72 40.47 -17.54 10.83
CA SER A 72 40.53 -18.65 9.89
C SER A 72 39.77 -19.87 10.40
N HIS A 73 39.90 -20.19 11.69
CA HIS A 73 39.21 -21.30 12.33
C HIS A 73 37.68 -21.10 12.33
N LEU A 74 37.20 -19.89 12.63
CA LEU A 74 35.77 -19.57 12.59
C LEU A 74 35.19 -19.62 11.18
N LYS A 75 35.90 -19.07 10.18
CA LYS A 75 35.49 -19.18 8.77
C LYS A 75 35.35 -20.64 8.34
N LYS A 76 36.30 -21.50 8.74
CA LYS A 76 36.25 -22.92 8.42
C LYS A 76 35.12 -23.64 9.15
N TYR A 77 34.77 -23.21 10.36
CA TYR A 77 33.63 -23.73 11.10
C TYR A 77 32.29 -23.31 10.49
N ILE A 78 32.16 -22.04 10.09
CA ILE A 78 31.00 -21.55 9.35
C ILE A 78 30.86 -22.33 8.04
N GLU A 79 31.93 -22.47 7.27
CA GLU A 79 31.98 -23.26 6.04
C GLU A 79 31.58 -24.73 6.30
N TYR A 80 32.04 -25.33 7.40
CA TYR A 80 31.63 -26.68 7.80
C TYR A 80 30.12 -26.76 8.05
N ARG A 81 29.58 -25.85 8.86
CA ARG A 81 28.16 -25.86 9.24
C ARG A 81 27.25 -25.57 8.03
N GLU A 82 27.67 -24.68 7.14
CA GLU A 82 26.96 -24.38 5.88
C GLU A 82 26.99 -25.55 4.90
N ASN A 83 28.07 -26.35 4.93
CA ASN A 83 28.20 -27.53 4.08
C ASN A 83 27.74 -28.83 4.75
N ALA A 84 27.30 -28.82 6.01
CA ALA A 84 27.07 -30.04 6.81
C ALA A 84 26.10 -31.01 6.13
N THR A 85 24.97 -30.51 5.64
CA THR A 85 23.98 -31.29 4.89
C THR A 85 24.57 -31.87 3.60
N SER A 86 25.33 -31.08 2.85
CA SER A 86 25.99 -31.53 1.61
C SER A 86 27.09 -32.57 1.86
N MET A 87 27.76 -32.49 3.02
CA MET A 87 28.79 -33.46 3.39
C MET A 87 28.18 -34.80 3.77
N GLU A 88 27.06 -34.78 4.51
CA GLU A 88 26.34 -36.00 4.85
C GLU A 88 25.77 -36.65 3.58
N GLN A 89 25.18 -35.86 2.69
CA GLN A 89 24.68 -36.37 1.41
C GLN A 89 25.80 -36.92 0.52
N ARG A 90 26.99 -36.29 0.53
CA ARG A 90 28.19 -36.85 -0.11
C ARG A 90 28.61 -38.19 0.49
N LYS A 91 28.58 -38.33 1.82
CA LYS A 91 28.91 -39.62 2.49
C LYS A 91 27.94 -40.72 2.07
N LEU A 92 26.64 -40.41 2.06
CA LEU A 92 25.59 -41.35 1.65
C LEU A 92 25.78 -41.76 0.18
N PHE A 93 26.03 -40.79 -0.71
CA PHE A 93 26.31 -41.07 -2.12
C PHE A 93 27.56 -41.94 -2.30
N VAL A 94 28.67 -41.61 -1.63
CA VAL A 94 29.91 -42.40 -1.69
C VAL A 94 29.69 -43.82 -1.14
N SER A 95 28.90 -43.97 -0.08
CA SER A 95 28.54 -45.28 0.46
C SER A 95 27.72 -46.08 -0.54
N TRP A 96 26.69 -45.48 -1.12
CA TRP A 96 25.83 -46.10 -2.13
C TRP A 96 26.62 -46.50 -3.39
N MET A 97 27.54 -45.64 -3.86
CA MET A 97 28.37 -45.91 -5.04
C MET A 97 29.31 -47.12 -4.89
N LYS A 98 29.67 -47.49 -3.65
CA LYS A 98 30.50 -48.70 -3.41
C LYS A 98 29.78 -49.99 -3.80
N ASP A 99 28.46 -49.96 -3.89
CA ASP A 99 27.65 -51.12 -4.25
C ASP A 99 27.20 -51.11 -5.71
N GLN A 100 27.49 -50.04 -6.44
CA GLN A 100 27.15 -49.94 -7.86
C GLN A 100 28.15 -50.69 -8.76
N PRO A 101 27.68 -51.47 -9.74
CA PRO A 101 28.54 -52.10 -10.73
C PRO A 101 29.12 -51.06 -11.69
N ARG A 102 30.28 -51.35 -12.26
CA ARG A 102 30.86 -50.52 -13.32
C ARG A 102 30.02 -50.59 -14.58
N ARG A 103 29.78 -49.44 -15.22
CA ARG A 103 29.02 -49.35 -16.48
C ARG A 103 29.65 -50.11 -17.64
N ASP A 104 30.96 -50.25 -17.65
CA ASP A 104 31.71 -50.97 -18.69
C ASP A 104 31.94 -52.45 -18.37
N ASP A 105 31.79 -52.85 -17.11
CA ASP A 105 31.97 -54.23 -16.66
C ASP A 105 31.13 -54.48 -15.41
N LEU A 106 29.94 -55.07 -15.59
CA LEU A 106 28.99 -55.30 -14.51
C LEU A 106 29.51 -56.25 -13.42
N SER A 107 30.61 -56.97 -13.66
CA SER A 107 31.25 -57.87 -12.68
C SER A 107 32.21 -57.15 -11.73
N LYS A 108 32.53 -55.88 -12.00
CA LYS A 108 33.50 -55.08 -11.23
C LYS A 108 32.85 -53.89 -10.56
N LYS A 109 33.40 -53.47 -9.43
CA LYS A 109 33.03 -52.24 -8.70
C LYS A 109 34.02 -51.10 -8.98
N TYR A 110 33.61 -49.86 -8.78
CA TYR A 110 34.51 -48.70 -8.83
C TYR A 110 35.46 -48.71 -7.62
N SER A 111 36.70 -48.25 -7.81
CA SER A 111 37.61 -48.04 -6.68
C SER A 111 37.17 -46.83 -5.86
N ILE A 112 37.55 -46.79 -4.58
CA ILE A 112 37.20 -45.68 -3.70
C ILE A 112 37.78 -44.35 -4.18
N GLU A 113 38.94 -44.39 -4.84
CA GLU A 113 39.57 -43.22 -5.46
C GLU A 113 38.72 -42.70 -6.63
N THR A 114 38.18 -43.60 -7.47
CA THR A 114 37.29 -43.21 -8.58
C THR A 114 35.97 -42.64 -8.06
N ILE A 115 35.37 -43.25 -7.03
CA ILE A 115 34.13 -42.78 -6.42
C ILE A 115 34.33 -41.37 -5.83
N ASN A 116 35.41 -41.17 -5.07
CA ASN A 116 35.72 -39.85 -4.53
C ASN A 116 36.03 -38.83 -5.63
N GLY A 117 36.73 -39.22 -6.70
CA GLY A 117 36.98 -38.34 -7.84
C GLY A 117 35.70 -37.88 -8.55
N ALA A 118 34.70 -38.75 -8.65
CA ALA A 118 33.37 -38.38 -9.16
C ALA A 118 32.62 -37.46 -8.19
N ALA A 119 32.67 -37.76 -6.89
CA ALA A 119 32.06 -36.91 -5.86
C ALA A 119 32.69 -35.51 -5.84
N ASP A 120 34.01 -35.38 -5.95
CA ASP A 120 34.69 -34.08 -5.94
C ASP A 120 34.32 -33.21 -7.16
N LYS A 121 34.07 -33.85 -8.31
CA LYS A 121 33.54 -33.20 -9.52
C LYS A 121 32.10 -32.73 -9.34
N LEU A 122 31.25 -33.50 -8.66
CA LEU A 122 29.90 -33.08 -8.29
C LEU A 122 29.91 -31.92 -7.28
N GLN A 123 30.87 -31.91 -6.36
CA GLN A 123 30.95 -30.90 -5.32
C GLN A 123 31.45 -29.54 -5.82
N SER A 124 32.38 -29.52 -6.78
CA SER A 124 33.10 -28.30 -7.15
C SER A 124 33.35 -28.11 -8.64
N GLY A 125 32.86 -29.04 -9.47
CA GLY A 125 33.19 -29.10 -10.87
C GLY A 125 32.29 -28.26 -11.78
N LEU A 126 31.10 -27.87 -11.34
CA LEU A 126 30.12 -27.15 -12.18
C LEU A 126 30.64 -25.79 -12.67
N LYS A 127 31.47 -25.09 -11.88
CA LYS A 127 32.17 -23.86 -12.29
C LYS A 127 32.97 -24.00 -13.58
N LYS A 128 33.43 -25.20 -13.92
CA LYS A 128 34.23 -25.47 -15.13
C LYS A 128 33.38 -25.63 -16.40
N LEU A 129 32.04 -25.70 -16.27
CA LEU A 129 31.12 -25.89 -17.40
C LEU A 129 30.69 -24.56 -18.06
N SER A 130 31.10 -23.40 -17.53
CA SER A 130 30.70 -22.08 -18.05
C SER A 130 29.17 -21.94 -18.18
N ILE A 131 28.42 -22.40 -17.17
CA ILE A 131 26.97 -22.18 -17.04
C ILE A 131 26.76 -21.32 -15.80
N SER A 132 26.53 -20.01 -15.99
CA SER A 132 26.45 -19.03 -14.90
C SER A 132 25.41 -19.40 -13.84
N LYS A 133 24.25 -19.94 -14.24
CA LYS A 133 23.17 -20.40 -13.34
C LYS A 133 23.63 -21.44 -12.31
N TYR A 134 24.61 -22.28 -12.65
CA TYR A 134 25.01 -23.45 -11.84
C TYR A 134 26.48 -23.44 -11.41
N ALA A 135 27.24 -22.38 -11.73
CA ALA A 135 28.69 -22.36 -11.55
C ALA A 135 29.12 -22.57 -10.08
N GLU A 136 28.37 -21.99 -9.14
CA GLU A 136 28.66 -22.04 -7.71
C GLU A 136 27.89 -23.14 -6.96
N ILE A 137 27.18 -24.02 -7.68
CA ILE A 137 26.39 -25.08 -7.04
C ILE A 137 27.30 -26.26 -6.66
N ASN A 138 27.14 -26.71 -5.42
CA ASN A 138 27.56 -28.03 -4.96
C ASN A 138 26.40 -29.01 -5.16
N CYS A 139 26.55 -30.02 -6.02
CA CYS A 139 25.46 -30.96 -6.31
C CYS A 139 24.92 -31.67 -5.06
N PHE A 140 25.72 -31.85 -4.02
CA PHE A 140 25.27 -32.51 -2.79
C PHE A 140 24.38 -31.65 -1.89
N VAL A 141 24.23 -30.35 -2.20
CA VAL A 141 23.18 -29.52 -1.58
C VAL A 141 21.80 -29.89 -2.12
N ILE A 142 21.74 -30.50 -3.30
CA ILE A 142 20.49 -30.88 -3.96
C ILE A 142 20.11 -32.29 -3.55
N ILE A 143 19.08 -32.41 -2.72
CA ILE A 143 18.45 -33.69 -2.35
C ILE A 143 17.15 -33.95 -3.12
N ASP A 144 16.62 -32.92 -3.79
CA ASP A 144 15.42 -33.01 -4.61
C ASP A 144 15.74 -33.60 -5.99
N SER A 145 15.13 -34.74 -6.32
CA SER A 145 15.38 -35.45 -7.58
C SER A 145 14.86 -34.70 -8.81
N GLU A 146 13.81 -33.89 -8.68
CA GLU A 146 13.22 -33.14 -9.80
C GLU A 146 14.08 -31.92 -10.16
N TYR A 147 14.51 -31.13 -9.18
CA TYR A 147 15.46 -30.04 -9.34
C TYR A 147 16.82 -30.55 -9.83
N PHE A 148 17.29 -31.70 -9.31
CA PHE A 148 18.50 -32.32 -9.83
C PHE A 148 18.33 -32.77 -11.29
N ALA A 149 17.13 -33.18 -11.72
CA ALA A 149 16.85 -33.51 -13.12
C ALA A 149 17.05 -32.30 -14.04
N GLU A 150 16.64 -31.11 -13.61
CA GLU A 150 16.83 -29.88 -14.37
C GLU A 150 18.31 -29.48 -14.47
N LEU A 151 19.03 -29.53 -13.36
CA LEU A 151 20.47 -29.29 -13.33
C LEU A 151 21.19 -30.31 -14.21
N HIS A 152 20.86 -31.59 -14.05
CA HIS A 152 21.39 -32.70 -14.83
C HIS A 152 21.21 -32.40 -16.31
N LYS A 153 19.99 -32.14 -16.77
CA LYS A 153 19.66 -31.83 -18.17
C LYS A 153 20.45 -30.62 -18.70
N ALA A 154 20.54 -29.55 -17.92
CA ALA A 154 21.20 -28.32 -18.36
C ALA A 154 22.74 -28.44 -18.39
N CYS A 155 23.31 -29.23 -17.49
CA CYS A 155 24.75 -29.44 -17.38
C CYS A 155 25.24 -30.62 -18.24
N TYR A 156 24.36 -31.53 -18.66
CA TYR A 156 24.73 -32.82 -19.26
C TYR A 156 25.63 -32.69 -20.48
N THR A 157 25.21 -31.89 -21.47
CA THR A 157 25.93 -31.72 -22.74
C THR A 157 27.31 -31.10 -22.51
N LYS A 158 27.39 -30.08 -21.64
CA LYS A 158 28.67 -29.43 -21.33
C LYS A 158 29.58 -30.31 -20.47
N ALA A 159 29.02 -31.12 -19.58
CA ALA A 159 29.76 -32.13 -18.84
C ALA A 159 30.35 -33.18 -19.79
N GLU A 160 29.58 -33.61 -20.80
CA GLU A 160 30.05 -34.53 -21.84
C GLU A 160 31.20 -33.93 -22.67
N GLU A 161 31.08 -32.66 -23.07
CA GLU A 161 32.14 -31.94 -23.79
C GLU A 161 33.41 -31.78 -22.94
N SER A 162 33.25 -31.48 -21.64
CA SER A 162 34.36 -31.38 -20.69
C SER A 162 35.06 -32.72 -20.50
N ASP A 163 34.29 -33.80 -20.36
CA ASP A 163 34.79 -35.17 -20.23
C ASP A 163 35.57 -35.61 -21.49
N LYS A 164 35.06 -35.29 -22.69
CA LYS A 164 35.76 -35.54 -23.96
C LYS A 164 37.10 -34.80 -24.05
N LYS A 165 37.18 -33.56 -23.54
CA LYS A 165 38.43 -32.77 -23.51
C LYS A 165 39.46 -33.31 -22.52
N GLN A 166 39.03 -33.88 -21.41
CA GLN A 166 39.93 -34.36 -20.34
C GLN A 166 40.31 -35.84 -20.48
N GLY A 167 39.68 -36.59 -21.39
CA GLY A 167 39.97 -38.01 -21.62
C GLY A 167 39.39 -38.95 -20.57
N TYR A 168 38.51 -38.46 -19.69
CA TYR A 168 37.85 -39.23 -18.62
C TYR A 168 36.34 -38.97 -18.65
N ARG A 169 35.52 -39.90 -18.14
CA ARG A 169 34.03 -39.82 -18.18
C ARG A 169 33.40 -39.47 -16.83
N ASP A 170 34.16 -38.93 -15.89
CA ASP A 170 33.73 -38.96 -14.49
C ASP A 170 32.71 -37.87 -14.16
N PHE A 171 32.60 -36.79 -14.95
CA PHE A 171 31.64 -35.72 -14.65
C PHE A 171 30.23 -36.12 -15.05
N ARG A 172 30.06 -36.54 -16.32
CA ARG A 172 28.77 -36.99 -16.84
C ARG A 172 28.28 -38.22 -16.09
N ASN A 173 29.16 -39.18 -15.84
CA ASN A 173 28.80 -40.36 -15.05
C ASN A 173 28.47 -39.98 -13.61
N GLY A 174 29.19 -39.02 -13.02
CA GLY A 174 28.88 -38.49 -11.69
C GLY A 174 27.45 -37.94 -11.62
N LEU A 175 27.05 -37.12 -12.59
CA LEU A 175 25.67 -36.61 -12.67
C LEU A 175 24.64 -37.73 -12.79
N ASP A 176 24.88 -38.72 -13.67
CA ASP A 176 23.95 -39.85 -13.82
C ASP A 176 23.82 -40.68 -12.54
N PHE A 177 24.94 -40.99 -11.89
CA PHE A 177 24.95 -41.78 -10.66
C PHE A 177 24.30 -41.03 -9.51
N TYR A 178 24.48 -39.71 -9.40
CA TYR A 178 23.82 -38.93 -8.37
C TYR A 178 22.30 -38.87 -8.60
N MET A 179 21.86 -38.74 -9.86
CA MET A 179 20.45 -38.85 -10.22
C MET A 179 19.86 -40.21 -9.84
N GLN A 180 20.58 -41.30 -10.15
CA GLN A 180 20.18 -42.65 -9.76
C GLN A 180 20.13 -42.82 -8.24
N PHE A 181 21.14 -42.31 -7.53
CA PHE A 181 21.20 -42.32 -6.07
C PHE A 181 20.00 -41.62 -5.43
N LEU A 182 19.65 -40.41 -5.89
CA LEU A 182 18.47 -39.68 -5.39
C LEU A 182 17.19 -40.48 -5.65
N ASN A 183 17.05 -41.08 -6.84
CA ASN A 183 15.89 -41.89 -7.18
C ASN A 183 15.79 -43.19 -6.35
N GLU A 184 16.92 -43.79 -5.97
CA GLU A 184 16.96 -45.00 -5.14
C GLU A 184 16.75 -44.69 -3.64
N GLN A 185 17.29 -43.58 -3.13
CA GLN A 185 16.98 -43.08 -1.79
C GLN A 185 15.49 -42.81 -1.62
N ASN A 186 14.83 -42.26 -2.64
CA ASN A 186 13.39 -42.03 -2.63
C ASN A 186 12.55 -43.35 -2.61
N ASN A 187 13.15 -44.50 -2.93
CA ASN A 187 12.46 -45.80 -3.04
C ASN A 187 12.72 -46.77 -1.88
N THR A 188 13.64 -46.50 -0.94
CA THR A 188 13.97 -47.42 0.17
C THR A 188 13.96 -46.72 1.54
N ASN A 189 12.79 -46.71 2.20
CA ASN A 189 12.50 -46.21 3.55
C ASN A 189 12.92 -44.77 3.89
N ILE A 190 11.88 -43.93 4.07
CA ILE A 190 11.89 -42.49 4.36
C ILE A 190 12.49 -41.70 3.18
N ALA A 191 11.67 -41.43 2.18
CA ALA A 191 11.97 -40.33 1.27
C ALA A 191 12.15 -39.05 2.11
N PRO A 192 13.28 -38.33 2.03
CA PRO A 192 13.20 -36.90 2.26
C PRO A 192 12.33 -36.39 1.13
N VAL A 193 11.12 -36.01 1.48
CA VAL A 193 10.18 -35.43 0.54
C VAL A 193 10.85 -34.15 0.01
N SER A 194 10.66 -33.81 -1.28
CA SER A 194 11.08 -32.50 -1.81
C SER A 194 10.85 -31.42 -0.74
N PRO A 195 11.82 -30.57 -0.37
CA PRO A 195 11.62 -29.58 0.70
C PRO A 195 10.35 -28.75 0.50
N ILE A 196 9.96 -28.52 -0.76
CA ILE A 196 8.69 -27.91 -1.16
C ILE A 196 7.51 -28.82 -0.83
N LYS A 197 7.48 -30.08 -1.27
CA LYS A 197 6.40 -31.03 -0.96
C LYS A 197 6.26 -31.29 0.55
N GLU A 198 7.34 -31.25 1.31
CA GLU A 198 7.35 -31.41 2.77
C GLU A 198 6.69 -30.20 3.45
N ARG A 199 7.00 -29.00 2.97
CA ARG A 199 6.33 -27.75 3.40
C ARG A 199 4.88 -27.66 2.95
N ILE A 200 4.52 -28.21 1.78
CA ILE A 200 3.12 -28.33 1.35
C ILE A 200 2.36 -29.27 2.28
N LYS A 201 2.92 -30.43 2.64
CA LYS A 201 2.31 -31.34 3.63
C LYS A 201 2.13 -30.66 4.99
N PHE A 202 3.12 -29.89 5.43
CA PHE A 202 2.98 -29.09 6.65
C PHE A 202 1.81 -28.08 6.54
N ALA A 203 1.68 -27.39 5.41
CA ALA A 203 0.56 -26.48 5.18
C ALA A 203 -0.80 -27.20 5.17
N ILE A 204 -0.87 -28.41 4.61
CA ILE A 204 -2.08 -29.26 4.66
C ILE A 204 -2.43 -29.64 6.10
N GLU A 205 -1.46 -30.05 6.90
CA GLU A 205 -1.69 -30.40 8.31
C GLU A 205 -2.09 -29.17 9.14
N ALA A 206 -1.47 -28.02 8.90
CA ALA A 206 -1.88 -26.75 9.51
C ALA A 206 -3.32 -26.38 9.12
N TYR A 207 -3.70 -26.62 7.86
CA TYR A 207 -5.06 -26.41 7.38
C TYR A 207 -6.09 -27.31 8.08
N LYS A 208 -5.79 -28.60 8.22
CA LYS A 208 -6.66 -29.50 8.99
C LYS A 208 -6.80 -29.06 10.44
N ALA A 209 -5.71 -28.60 11.06
CA ALA A 209 -5.71 -28.17 12.45
C ALA A 209 -6.53 -26.89 12.70
N ASP A 210 -6.63 -26.00 11.70
CA ASP A 210 -7.34 -24.72 11.79
C ASP A 210 -8.56 -24.64 10.84
N PHE A 211 -9.11 -25.80 10.49
CA PHE A 211 -10.13 -25.93 9.45
C PHE A 211 -11.38 -25.08 9.73
N GLU A 212 -11.87 -25.08 10.96
CA GLU A 212 -13.11 -24.37 11.31
C GLU A 212 -13.03 -22.86 11.08
N ARG A 213 -11.90 -22.23 11.44
CA ARG A 213 -11.69 -20.80 11.21
C ARG A 213 -11.55 -20.50 9.72
N VAL A 214 -10.71 -21.26 9.01
CA VAL A 214 -10.50 -21.04 7.58
C VAL A 214 -11.79 -21.29 6.79
N ASN A 215 -12.57 -22.29 7.18
CA ASN A 215 -13.89 -22.52 6.60
C ASN A 215 -14.78 -21.28 6.78
N GLN A 216 -14.88 -20.69 7.98
CA GLN A 216 -15.66 -19.46 8.18
C GLN A 216 -15.21 -18.28 7.31
N GLU A 217 -13.90 -18.14 7.05
CA GLU A 217 -13.35 -17.07 6.21
C GLU A 217 -13.59 -17.32 4.71
N GLU A 218 -13.35 -18.55 4.26
CA GLU A 218 -13.21 -18.87 2.83
C GLU A 218 -14.44 -19.60 2.23
N HIS A 219 -15.46 -19.94 3.03
CA HIS A 219 -16.67 -20.65 2.56
C HIS A 219 -17.41 -19.92 1.44
N HIS A 220 -17.43 -18.58 1.47
CA HIS A 220 -18.15 -17.74 0.51
C HIS A 220 -17.76 -18.03 -0.97
N LYS A 221 -16.54 -18.51 -1.23
CA LYS A 221 -16.08 -18.83 -2.60
C LYS A 221 -16.85 -20.01 -3.20
N TRP A 222 -17.23 -20.97 -2.35
CA TRP A 222 -17.93 -22.19 -2.75
C TRP A 222 -19.36 -21.88 -3.18
N GLU A 223 -20.04 -21.03 -2.43
CA GLU A 223 -21.37 -20.49 -2.76
C GLU A 223 -21.30 -19.62 -4.03
N ALA A 224 -20.25 -18.80 -4.17
CA ALA A 224 -20.07 -17.92 -5.32
C ALA A 224 -19.92 -18.70 -6.65
N VAL A 225 -19.13 -19.78 -6.67
CA VAL A 225 -19.00 -20.63 -7.87
C VAL A 225 -20.33 -21.33 -8.19
N SER A 226 -21.05 -21.82 -7.18
CA SER A 226 -22.39 -22.42 -7.36
C SER A 226 -23.39 -21.41 -7.93
N CYS A 227 -23.40 -20.18 -7.41
CA CYS A 227 -24.22 -19.10 -7.92
C CYS A 227 -23.90 -18.81 -9.39
N TYR A 228 -22.62 -18.70 -9.74
CA TYR A 228 -22.22 -18.50 -11.12
C TYR A 228 -22.71 -19.62 -12.03
N LYS A 229 -22.50 -20.89 -11.66
CA LYS A 229 -22.91 -22.05 -12.49
C LYS A 229 -24.43 -22.11 -12.71
N ARG A 230 -25.23 -21.69 -11.73
CA ARG A 230 -26.70 -21.67 -11.83
C ARG A 230 -27.24 -20.57 -12.75
N ASN A 231 -26.55 -19.42 -12.82
CA ASN A 231 -27.08 -18.22 -13.48
C ASN A 231 -26.36 -17.87 -14.80
N TRP A 232 -25.14 -18.36 -15.02
CA TRP A 232 -24.36 -17.99 -16.19
C TRP A 232 -24.95 -18.57 -17.48
N ASN A 233 -25.45 -17.68 -18.33
CA ASN A 233 -25.86 -17.98 -19.69
C ASN A 233 -25.30 -16.92 -20.65
N ILE A 234 -24.19 -17.25 -21.31
CA ILE A 234 -23.50 -16.32 -22.22
C ILE A 234 -24.36 -15.89 -23.42
N GLU A 235 -25.43 -16.65 -23.73
CA GLU A 235 -26.37 -16.32 -24.81
C GLU A 235 -27.63 -15.58 -24.33
N ALA A 236 -27.68 -15.12 -23.08
CA ALA A 236 -28.81 -14.37 -22.55
C ALA A 236 -29.08 -13.07 -23.32
N ASP A 237 -30.36 -12.72 -23.48
CA ASP A 237 -30.80 -11.50 -24.16
C ASP A 237 -30.36 -10.23 -23.41
N ASN A 238 -30.47 -10.23 -22.08
CA ASN A 238 -29.94 -9.17 -21.22
C ASN A 238 -28.63 -9.64 -20.56
N PHE A 239 -27.51 -9.44 -21.25
CA PHE A 239 -26.20 -9.89 -20.76
C PHE A 239 -25.79 -9.21 -19.45
N ALA A 240 -26.10 -7.92 -19.27
CA ALA A 240 -25.73 -7.17 -18.06
C ALA A 240 -26.44 -7.72 -16.81
N GLU A 241 -27.74 -7.97 -16.89
CA GLU A 241 -28.52 -8.55 -15.80
C GLU A 241 -28.11 -10.01 -15.50
N MET A 242 -27.86 -10.80 -16.54
CA MET A 242 -27.34 -12.17 -16.39
C MET A 242 -25.97 -12.17 -15.69
N TYR A 243 -25.04 -11.31 -16.13
CA TYR A 243 -23.72 -11.17 -15.52
C TYR A 243 -23.86 -10.76 -14.05
N ALA A 244 -24.70 -9.77 -13.76
CA ALA A 244 -24.95 -9.30 -12.40
C ALA A 244 -25.47 -10.44 -11.50
N ALA A 245 -26.42 -11.24 -11.99
CA ALA A 245 -26.97 -12.39 -11.29
C ALA A 245 -25.94 -13.52 -11.08
N ALA A 246 -25.08 -13.78 -12.06
CA ALA A 246 -24.06 -14.82 -11.99
C ALA A 246 -22.95 -14.51 -10.98
N PHE A 247 -22.53 -13.25 -10.88
CA PHE A 247 -21.45 -12.84 -9.99
C PHE A 247 -21.93 -12.18 -8.68
N LYS A 248 -23.23 -12.15 -8.38
CA LYS A 248 -23.77 -11.45 -7.19
C LYS A 248 -23.15 -11.87 -5.85
N GLU A 249 -22.79 -13.15 -5.70
CA GLU A 249 -22.19 -13.70 -4.46
C GLU A 249 -20.65 -13.55 -4.43
N SER A 250 -20.04 -13.00 -5.49
CA SER A 250 -18.58 -12.83 -5.59
C SER A 250 -18.06 -11.49 -5.06
N ALA A 251 -18.86 -10.77 -4.27
CA ALA A 251 -18.50 -9.44 -3.76
C ALA A 251 -17.12 -9.44 -3.06
N ASN A 252 -16.82 -10.45 -2.24
CA ASN A 252 -15.52 -10.58 -1.56
C ASN A 252 -14.32 -10.81 -2.51
N LEU A 253 -14.58 -11.18 -3.77
CA LEU A 253 -13.55 -11.44 -4.80
C LEU A 253 -13.48 -10.33 -5.85
N LEU A 254 -14.59 -9.64 -6.13
CA LEU A 254 -14.71 -8.68 -7.24
C LEU A 254 -15.24 -7.30 -6.81
N ALA A 255 -15.25 -7.01 -5.51
CA ALA A 255 -15.58 -5.71 -4.96
C ALA A 255 -14.82 -5.43 -3.63
N ALA A 256 -14.12 -4.31 -3.55
CA ALA A 256 -13.57 -3.76 -2.31
C ALA A 256 -13.71 -2.22 -2.32
N ASN A 257 -13.33 -1.54 -1.23
CA ASN A 257 -13.61 -0.11 -1.00
C ASN A 257 -13.15 0.84 -2.14
N MET A 258 -12.14 0.46 -2.94
CA MET A 258 -11.68 1.21 -4.11
C MET A 258 -11.46 0.35 -5.38
N TYR A 259 -11.86 -0.92 -5.35
CA TYR A 259 -11.66 -1.92 -6.42
C TYR A 259 -13.02 -2.46 -6.88
N PHE A 260 -13.40 -2.22 -8.14
CA PHE A 260 -14.79 -2.46 -8.59
C PHE A 260 -14.93 -3.24 -9.91
N PRO A 261 -14.17 -4.32 -10.17
CA PRO A 261 -14.23 -5.02 -11.46
C PRO A 261 -15.64 -5.50 -11.82
N TYR A 262 -16.42 -5.99 -10.85
CA TYR A 262 -17.80 -6.42 -11.06
C TYR A 262 -18.69 -5.30 -11.63
N LYS A 263 -18.64 -4.10 -11.03
CA LYS A 263 -19.44 -2.94 -11.46
C LYS A 263 -18.99 -2.42 -12.83
N MET A 264 -17.68 -2.48 -13.11
CA MET A 264 -17.14 -2.04 -14.41
C MET A 264 -17.56 -2.95 -15.56
N VAL A 265 -17.74 -4.25 -15.33
CA VAL A 265 -18.29 -5.14 -16.36
C VAL A 265 -19.77 -4.84 -16.61
N ILE A 266 -20.58 -4.66 -15.56
CA ILE A 266 -22.02 -4.34 -15.69
C ILE A 266 -22.21 -3.04 -16.48
N THR A 267 -21.52 -1.98 -16.08
CA THR A 267 -21.63 -0.66 -16.73
C THR A 267 -21.23 -0.71 -18.21
N PHE A 268 -20.24 -1.54 -18.55
CA PHE A 268 -19.85 -1.74 -19.96
C PHE A 268 -20.91 -2.57 -20.70
N ALA A 269 -21.41 -3.64 -20.08
CA ALA A 269 -22.44 -4.49 -20.66
C ALA A 269 -23.79 -3.78 -20.86
N GLU A 270 -24.15 -2.81 -20.02
CA GLU A 270 -25.36 -1.99 -20.18
C GLU A 270 -25.29 -1.09 -21.41
N LYS A 271 -24.09 -0.60 -21.77
CA LYS A 271 -23.90 0.26 -22.96
C LYS A 271 -23.62 -0.54 -24.23
N GLU A 272 -22.79 -1.58 -24.14
CA GLU A 272 -22.33 -2.39 -25.28
C GLU A 272 -22.40 -3.90 -24.98
N PRO A 273 -23.62 -4.47 -24.83
CA PRO A 273 -23.81 -5.86 -24.37
C PRO A 273 -23.14 -6.89 -25.29
N ASP A 274 -23.26 -6.73 -26.61
CA ASP A 274 -22.67 -7.65 -27.59
C ASP A 274 -21.14 -7.64 -27.57
N LYS A 275 -20.54 -6.46 -27.33
CA LYS A 275 -19.07 -6.32 -27.23
C LYS A 275 -18.58 -7.08 -26.00
N VAL A 276 -19.17 -6.83 -24.83
CA VAL A 276 -18.78 -7.52 -23.58
C VAL A 276 -19.02 -9.03 -23.66
N LYS A 277 -20.13 -9.47 -24.25
CA LYS A 277 -20.40 -10.88 -24.55
C LYS A 277 -19.30 -11.48 -25.43
N GLY A 278 -18.88 -10.78 -26.48
CA GLY A 278 -17.75 -11.16 -27.33
C GLY A 278 -16.43 -11.30 -26.56
N LEU A 279 -16.16 -10.38 -25.64
CA LEU A 279 -14.96 -10.41 -24.78
C LEU A 279 -14.94 -11.64 -23.87
N PHE A 280 -16.05 -11.99 -23.22
CA PHE A 280 -16.11 -13.21 -22.40
C PHE A 280 -16.04 -14.49 -23.24
N LYS A 281 -16.60 -14.51 -24.46
CA LYS A 281 -16.40 -15.64 -25.39
C LYS A 281 -14.93 -15.83 -25.73
N MET A 282 -14.23 -14.75 -26.04
CA MET A 282 -12.79 -14.77 -26.33
C MET A 282 -11.98 -15.16 -25.09
N LEU A 283 -12.29 -14.61 -23.91
CA LEU A 283 -11.61 -14.93 -22.66
C LEU A 283 -11.76 -16.41 -22.29
N TYR A 284 -12.87 -17.04 -22.63
CA TYR A 284 -13.13 -18.45 -22.37
C TYR A 284 -12.70 -19.40 -23.51
N ASP A 285 -12.18 -18.88 -24.62
CA ASP A 285 -11.70 -19.72 -25.72
C ASP A 285 -10.30 -20.27 -25.43
N GLU A 286 -10.24 -21.52 -24.93
CA GLU A 286 -8.98 -22.17 -24.57
C GLU A 286 -8.07 -22.50 -25.76
N SER A 287 -8.54 -22.32 -27.00
CA SER A 287 -7.67 -22.41 -28.19
C SER A 287 -6.73 -21.21 -28.33
N ILE A 288 -7.02 -20.10 -27.63
CA ILE A 288 -6.20 -18.88 -27.61
C ILE A 288 -5.28 -18.90 -26.37
N PRO A 289 -3.97 -18.61 -26.52
CA PRO A 289 -3.06 -18.51 -25.39
C PRO A 289 -3.56 -17.55 -24.30
N LEU A 290 -3.45 -17.92 -23.03
CA LEU A 290 -3.96 -17.13 -21.90
C LEU A 290 -3.42 -15.69 -21.89
N ALA A 291 -2.14 -15.52 -22.21
CA ALA A 291 -1.52 -14.20 -22.31
C ALA A 291 -2.23 -13.30 -23.32
N GLN A 292 -2.54 -13.84 -24.49
CA GLN A 292 -3.25 -13.11 -25.54
C GLN A 292 -4.68 -12.78 -25.11
N ARG A 293 -5.40 -13.77 -24.54
CA ARG A 293 -6.76 -13.56 -24.04
C ARG A 293 -6.82 -12.45 -22.99
N TYR A 294 -5.86 -12.42 -22.07
CA TYR A 294 -5.77 -11.40 -21.03
C TYR A 294 -5.49 -10.00 -21.60
N VAL A 295 -4.51 -9.88 -22.50
CA VAL A 295 -4.13 -8.61 -23.14
C VAL A 295 -5.30 -8.02 -23.91
N ASP A 296 -5.96 -8.84 -24.75
CA ASP A 296 -7.08 -8.38 -25.58
C ASP A 296 -8.30 -8.01 -24.74
N PHE A 297 -8.58 -8.78 -23.67
CA PHE A 297 -9.66 -8.49 -22.75
C PHE A 297 -9.46 -7.13 -22.07
N ARG A 298 -8.24 -6.87 -21.56
CA ARG A 298 -7.91 -5.59 -20.94
C ARG A 298 -7.97 -4.42 -21.90
N ALA A 299 -7.37 -4.57 -23.09
CA ALA A 299 -7.32 -3.51 -24.08
C ALA A 299 -8.72 -3.00 -24.46
N ALA A 300 -9.71 -3.89 -24.53
CA ALA A 300 -11.10 -3.50 -24.81
C ALA A 300 -11.76 -2.71 -23.67
N PHE A 301 -11.45 -3.02 -22.42
CA PHE A 301 -11.91 -2.25 -21.26
C PHE A 301 -11.20 -0.91 -21.14
N ASP A 302 -9.89 -0.87 -21.43
CA ASP A 302 -9.11 0.37 -21.51
C ASP A 302 -9.72 1.31 -22.57
N GLU A 303 -10.01 0.80 -23.78
CA GLU A 303 -10.64 1.58 -24.84
C GLU A 303 -11.95 2.25 -24.39
N PHE A 304 -12.80 1.50 -23.68
CA PHE A 304 -14.11 1.99 -23.24
C PHE A 304 -14.03 3.01 -22.10
N TYR A 305 -13.16 2.79 -21.11
CA TYR A 305 -13.10 3.63 -19.90
C TYR A 305 -12.10 4.80 -19.98
N LYS A 306 -11.16 4.78 -20.93
CA LYS A 306 -10.14 5.84 -21.08
C LYS A 306 -10.74 7.22 -21.29
N SER A 307 -11.83 7.35 -22.05
CA SER A 307 -12.52 8.63 -22.28
C SER A 307 -13.27 9.15 -21.05
N GLN A 308 -13.54 8.28 -20.08
CA GLN A 308 -14.30 8.58 -18.86
C GLN A 308 -13.38 8.88 -17.67
N GLY A 309 -12.05 8.69 -17.81
CA GLY A 309 -11.09 8.90 -16.73
C GLY A 309 -11.23 7.91 -15.57
N LEU A 310 -11.86 6.75 -15.81
CA LEU A 310 -12.14 5.73 -14.80
C LEU A 310 -11.22 4.51 -14.98
N ASN A 311 -10.87 3.86 -13.87
CA ASN A 311 -10.17 2.57 -13.87
C ASN A 311 -11.16 1.42 -14.07
N HIS A 312 -10.78 0.42 -14.88
CA HIS A 312 -11.67 -0.70 -15.22
C HIS A 312 -11.47 -1.95 -14.35
N TYR A 313 -10.35 -2.03 -13.62
CA TYR A 313 -10.04 -3.07 -12.62
C TYR A 313 -9.97 -4.53 -13.13
N GLN A 314 -9.91 -4.75 -14.45
CA GLN A 314 -9.82 -6.09 -15.04
C GLN A 314 -8.37 -6.61 -15.03
N ASP A 315 -7.82 -6.81 -13.83
CA ASP A 315 -6.44 -7.25 -13.61
C ASP A 315 -6.29 -8.78 -13.56
N LEU A 316 -5.09 -9.27 -13.20
CA LEU A 316 -4.83 -10.71 -13.10
C LEU A 316 -5.74 -11.39 -12.07
N HIS A 317 -6.13 -10.70 -11.00
CA HIS A 317 -7.06 -11.23 -10.01
C HIS A 317 -8.45 -11.41 -10.61
N ALA A 318 -9.05 -10.35 -11.15
CA ALA A 318 -10.39 -10.41 -11.75
C ALA A 318 -10.49 -11.48 -12.85
N VAL A 319 -9.50 -11.53 -13.74
CA VAL A 319 -9.47 -12.52 -14.83
C VAL A 319 -9.34 -13.95 -14.28
N SER A 320 -8.54 -14.17 -13.24
CA SER A 320 -8.45 -15.49 -12.60
C SER A 320 -9.76 -15.94 -11.96
N VAL A 321 -10.56 -15.01 -11.41
CA VAL A 321 -11.89 -15.29 -10.86
C VAL A 321 -12.84 -15.71 -11.98
N TYR A 322 -12.88 -14.99 -13.10
CA TYR A 322 -13.74 -15.36 -14.24
C TYR A 322 -13.40 -16.74 -14.80
N LEU A 323 -12.11 -17.04 -14.92
CA LEU A 323 -11.61 -18.32 -15.43
C LEU A 323 -11.91 -19.47 -14.47
N SER A 324 -11.65 -19.30 -13.17
CA SER A 324 -11.95 -20.32 -12.15
C SER A 324 -13.44 -20.54 -11.96
N PHE A 325 -14.29 -19.54 -12.18
CA PHE A 325 -15.75 -19.75 -12.11
C PHE A 325 -16.25 -20.52 -13.33
N LYS A 326 -15.70 -20.25 -14.52
CA LYS A 326 -16.04 -20.95 -15.75
C LYS A 326 -15.53 -22.38 -15.76
N TYR A 327 -14.26 -22.59 -15.42
CA TYR A 327 -13.57 -23.89 -15.39
C TYR A 327 -12.91 -24.10 -14.01
N PRO A 328 -13.71 -24.34 -12.96
CA PRO A 328 -13.21 -24.52 -11.59
C PRO A 328 -12.28 -25.73 -11.46
N GLU A 329 -12.42 -26.72 -12.31
CA GLU A 329 -11.55 -27.90 -12.42
C GLU A 329 -10.20 -27.66 -13.12
N LYS A 330 -9.86 -26.41 -13.47
CA LYS A 330 -8.64 -26.09 -14.23
C LYS A 330 -7.91 -24.82 -13.78
N TYR A 331 -8.64 -23.80 -13.36
CA TYR A 331 -8.05 -22.50 -13.00
C TYR A 331 -8.20 -22.21 -11.51
N TYR A 332 -7.23 -21.47 -10.96
CA TYR A 332 -7.20 -21.09 -9.55
C TYR A 332 -7.48 -19.59 -9.37
N ILE A 333 -8.07 -19.21 -8.24
CA ILE A 333 -8.23 -17.80 -7.87
C ILE A 333 -6.86 -17.24 -7.45
N TYR A 334 -6.38 -16.22 -8.16
CA TYR A 334 -5.06 -15.64 -7.96
C TYR A 334 -5.12 -14.39 -7.09
N LYS A 335 -4.31 -14.32 -6.03
CA LYS A 335 -4.08 -13.09 -5.26
C LYS A 335 -2.59 -12.95 -4.99
N TYR A 336 -1.99 -11.82 -5.37
CA TYR A 336 -0.53 -11.65 -5.32
C TYR A 336 0.06 -11.87 -3.91
N LYS A 337 -0.54 -11.28 -2.86
CA LYS A 337 -0.09 -11.45 -1.47
C LYS A 337 -0.11 -12.92 -1.04
N VAL A 338 -1.13 -13.68 -1.45
CA VAL A 338 -1.27 -15.12 -1.16
C VAL A 338 -0.21 -15.92 -1.91
N PHE A 339 -0.04 -15.66 -3.21
CA PHE A 339 1.00 -16.29 -4.02
C PHE A 339 2.38 -16.07 -3.42
N LYS A 340 2.75 -14.82 -3.14
CA LYS A 340 4.06 -14.44 -2.60
C LYS A 340 4.31 -15.06 -1.23
N GLY A 341 3.36 -14.91 -0.30
CA GLY A 341 3.46 -15.48 1.04
C GLY A 341 3.62 -16.99 1.02
N PHE A 342 2.79 -17.69 0.23
CA PHE A 342 2.89 -19.14 0.13
C PHE A 342 4.16 -19.58 -0.57
N SER A 343 4.57 -18.92 -1.67
CA SER A 343 5.81 -19.24 -2.38
C SER A 343 7.03 -19.11 -1.47
N ASP A 344 7.07 -18.08 -0.63
CA ASP A 344 8.16 -17.87 0.33
C ASP A 344 8.13 -18.95 1.43
N ASN A 345 6.93 -19.31 1.92
CA ASN A 345 6.76 -20.32 2.95
C ASN A 345 7.14 -21.73 2.48
N ILE A 346 6.86 -22.09 1.23
CA ILE A 346 7.23 -23.41 0.68
C ILE A 346 8.62 -23.42 0.02
N GLY A 347 9.23 -22.26 -0.20
CA GLY A 347 10.51 -22.14 -0.92
C GLY A 347 10.39 -22.31 -2.43
N TYR A 348 9.23 -21.94 -3.00
CA TYR A 348 8.99 -21.98 -4.45
C TYR A 348 9.69 -20.80 -5.14
N VAL A 349 10.60 -21.12 -6.06
CA VAL A 349 11.38 -20.12 -6.81
C VAL A 349 10.85 -19.99 -8.22
N ILE A 350 10.46 -18.77 -8.61
CA ILE A 350 9.96 -18.49 -9.95
C ILE A 350 11.12 -18.48 -10.96
N ASP A 351 11.11 -19.41 -11.92
CA ASP A 351 12.05 -19.37 -13.04
C ASP A 351 11.62 -18.32 -14.08
N ARG A 352 12.15 -17.09 -13.96
CA ARG A 352 11.86 -16.00 -14.90
C ARG A 352 12.32 -16.27 -16.33
N ALA A 353 13.17 -17.28 -16.58
CA ALA A 353 13.52 -17.66 -17.95
C ALA A 353 12.43 -18.51 -18.62
N LYS A 354 11.61 -19.21 -17.82
CA LYS A 354 10.49 -20.05 -18.28
C LYS A 354 9.28 -19.22 -18.71
N PHE A 355 9.01 -18.13 -18.01
CA PHE A 355 7.81 -17.32 -18.24
C PHE A 355 8.16 -15.98 -18.89
N GLN A 356 7.84 -15.84 -20.18
CA GLN A 356 8.09 -14.63 -20.97
C GLN A 356 6.81 -13.84 -21.29
N SER A 357 5.66 -14.28 -20.76
CA SER A 357 4.35 -13.71 -21.03
C SER A 357 3.98 -12.59 -20.04
N GLU A 358 3.07 -11.69 -20.43
CA GLU A 358 2.54 -10.65 -19.52
C GLU A 358 1.75 -11.23 -18.33
N VAL A 359 1.32 -12.49 -18.44
CA VAL A 359 0.58 -13.23 -17.41
C VAL A 359 1.44 -14.22 -16.63
N TYR A 360 2.78 -14.09 -16.68
CA TYR A 360 3.70 -15.03 -16.04
C TYR A 360 3.40 -15.31 -14.56
N LYS A 361 2.86 -14.31 -13.85
CA LYS A 361 2.50 -14.45 -12.43
C LYS A 361 1.34 -15.43 -12.24
N LEU A 362 0.39 -15.48 -13.17
CA LEU A 362 -0.70 -16.47 -13.17
C LEU A 362 -0.15 -17.85 -13.53
N GLU A 363 0.68 -17.94 -14.57
CA GLU A 363 1.27 -19.20 -15.02
C GLU A 363 2.11 -19.86 -13.89
N ALA A 364 2.97 -19.08 -13.23
CA ALA A 364 3.75 -19.53 -12.09
C ALA A 364 2.88 -19.89 -10.87
N TYR A 365 1.80 -19.14 -10.62
CA TYR A 365 0.88 -19.44 -9.54
C TYR A 365 0.10 -20.74 -9.78
N PHE A 366 -0.37 -20.97 -11.01
CA PHE A 366 -1.08 -22.20 -11.37
C PHE A 366 -0.16 -23.41 -11.25
N GLU A 367 1.08 -23.31 -11.72
CA GLU A 367 2.08 -24.37 -11.54
C GLU A 367 2.34 -24.66 -10.06
N MET A 368 2.45 -23.63 -9.21
CA MET A 368 2.58 -23.80 -7.77
C MET A 368 1.33 -24.45 -7.15
N CYS A 369 0.14 -24.07 -7.58
CA CYS A 369 -1.11 -24.68 -7.11
C CYS A 369 -1.25 -26.14 -7.55
N ASP A 370 -0.80 -26.50 -8.75
CA ASP A 370 -0.79 -27.89 -9.23
C ASP A 370 0.06 -28.79 -8.32
N LEU A 371 1.20 -28.29 -7.80
CA LEU A 371 2.01 -29.00 -6.81
C LEU A 371 1.25 -29.26 -5.51
N VAL A 372 0.42 -28.32 -5.06
CA VAL A 372 -0.43 -28.48 -3.88
C VAL A 372 -1.58 -29.44 -4.17
N LEU A 373 -2.22 -29.29 -5.33
CA LEU A 373 -3.32 -30.14 -5.77
C LEU A 373 -2.91 -31.61 -5.81
N ASP A 374 -1.69 -31.90 -6.28
CA ASP A 374 -1.14 -33.26 -6.29
C ASP A 374 -1.02 -33.86 -4.89
N GLU A 375 -0.70 -33.08 -3.86
CA GLU A 375 -0.66 -33.55 -2.47
C GLU A 375 -2.07 -33.63 -1.85
N VAL A 376 -2.96 -32.67 -2.14
CA VAL A 376 -4.36 -32.70 -1.71
C VAL A 376 -5.08 -33.95 -2.23
N LYS A 377 -4.85 -34.33 -3.50
CA LYS A 377 -5.41 -35.55 -4.11
C LYS A 377 -4.95 -36.86 -3.45
N LYS A 378 -3.83 -36.85 -2.73
CA LYS A 378 -3.32 -38.02 -1.99
C LYS A 378 -3.94 -38.14 -0.59
N ASP A 379 -4.51 -37.07 -0.07
CA ASP A 379 -4.99 -37.00 1.31
C ASP A 379 -6.51 -37.25 1.41
N VAL A 380 -6.89 -38.51 1.59
CA VAL A 380 -8.30 -38.92 1.68
C VAL A 380 -9.01 -38.25 2.87
N SER A 381 -8.33 -38.07 4.00
CA SER A 381 -8.93 -37.46 5.20
C SER A 381 -9.30 -36.00 4.99
N LEU A 382 -8.45 -35.25 4.28
CA LEU A 382 -8.71 -33.87 3.89
C LEU A 382 -9.90 -33.78 2.93
N GLN A 383 -9.97 -34.69 1.95
CA GLN A 383 -11.06 -34.74 0.97
C GLN A 383 -12.40 -35.01 1.64
N GLU A 384 -12.46 -35.96 2.58
CA GLU A 384 -13.67 -36.25 3.35
C GLU A 384 -14.11 -35.04 4.18
N THR A 385 -13.15 -34.39 4.85
CA THR A 385 -13.40 -33.18 5.67
C THR A 385 -13.94 -32.03 4.81
N SER A 386 -13.31 -31.79 3.65
CA SER A 386 -13.77 -30.77 2.70
C SER A 386 -15.11 -31.11 2.07
N SER A 387 -15.45 -32.39 1.88
CA SER A 387 -16.75 -32.76 1.32
C SER A 387 -17.86 -32.60 2.35
N ALA A 388 -17.57 -32.87 3.62
CA ALA A 388 -18.54 -32.80 4.71
C ALA A 388 -19.03 -31.37 5.02
N ARG A 389 -18.28 -30.33 4.63
CA ARG A 389 -18.70 -28.93 4.84
C ARG A 389 -19.72 -28.43 3.80
N LEU A 390 -19.87 -29.14 2.68
CA LEU A 390 -20.64 -28.65 1.54
C LEU A 390 -22.14 -28.92 1.74
N ASP A 391 -22.95 -27.93 1.42
CA ASP A 391 -24.41 -28.03 1.38
C ASP A 391 -24.95 -27.79 -0.05
N ASP A 392 -26.27 -27.77 -0.20
CA ASP A 392 -26.94 -27.57 -1.50
C ASP A 392 -26.65 -26.21 -2.15
N ASN A 393 -26.12 -25.24 -1.40
CA ASN A 393 -25.75 -23.93 -1.92
C ASN A 393 -24.31 -23.88 -2.44
N CYS A 394 -23.48 -24.86 -2.09
CA CYS A 394 -22.07 -24.92 -2.43
C CYS A 394 -21.81 -25.60 -3.78
N TYR A 395 -20.69 -25.25 -4.41
CA TYR A 395 -20.18 -25.99 -5.57
C TYR A 395 -19.48 -27.27 -5.13
N THR A 396 -19.80 -28.39 -5.80
CA THR A 396 -19.09 -29.65 -5.59
C THR A 396 -17.75 -29.62 -6.33
N ASP A 397 -16.66 -29.44 -5.58
CA ASP A 397 -15.30 -29.34 -6.11
C ASP A 397 -14.65 -30.71 -6.35
N ASP A 398 -15.17 -31.48 -7.31
CA ASP A 398 -14.64 -32.81 -7.67
C ASP A 398 -13.16 -32.76 -8.10
N GLY A 399 -12.71 -31.61 -8.58
CA GLY A 399 -11.34 -31.36 -9.00
C GLY A 399 -10.39 -30.89 -7.89
N PHE A 400 -10.90 -30.62 -6.68
CA PHE A 400 -10.18 -30.10 -5.51
C PHE A 400 -9.43 -28.77 -5.70
N HIS A 401 -9.80 -27.95 -6.69
CA HIS A 401 -9.09 -26.69 -6.96
C HIS A 401 -9.46 -25.57 -5.99
N LEU A 402 -10.72 -25.52 -5.53
CA LEU A 402 -11.14 -24.59 -4.48
C LEU A 402 -10.54 -25.02 -3.13
N LEU A 403 -10.51 -26.32 -2.85
CA LEU A 403 -9.82 -26.85 -1.67
C LEU A 403 -8.32 -26.53 -1.70
N THR A 404 -7.68 -26.67 -2.85
CA THR A 404 -6.28 -26.28 -3.05
C THR A 404 -6.08 -24.80 -2.75
N HIS A 405 -7.00 -23.95 -3.18
CA HIS A 405 -6.94 -22.52 -2.88
C HIS A 405 -7.05 -22.21 -1.38
N ASP A 406 -7.90 -22.93 -0.63
CA ASP A 406 -8.01 -22.79 0.83
C ASP A 406 -6.69 -23.15 1.54
N VAL A 407 -6.06 -24.25 1.13
CA VAL A 407 -4.76 -24.68 1.66
C VAL A 407 -3.67 -23.65 1.37
N VAL A 408 -3.62 -23.13 0.14
CA VAL A 408 -2.65 -22.10 -0.27
C VAL A 408 -2.89 -20.79 0.50
N TYR A 409 -4.16 -20.40 0.72
CA TYR A 409 -4.52 -19.20 1.48
C TYR A 409 -4.02 -19.29 2.92
N LEU A 410 -4.35 -20.35 3.66
CA LEU A 410 -3.84 -20.50 5.02
C LEU A 410 -2.32 -20.64 5.02
N GLY A 411 -1.78 -21.46 4.12
CA GLY A 411 -0.35 -21.69 4.01
C GLY A 411 0.42 -20.39 3.77
N SER A 412 -0.18 -19.38 3.13
CA SER A 412 0.44 -18.06 2.94
C SER A 412 0.55 -17.25 4.24
N GLN A 413 -0.28 -17.56 5.24
CA GLN A 413 -0.32 -16.87 6.54
C GLN A 413 0.52 -17.58 7.61
N VAL A 414 0.76 -18.89 7.46
CA VAL A 414 1.49 -19.71 8.43
C VAL A 414 2.96 -19.78 8.04
N SER A 415 3.83 -19.09 8.79
CA SER A 415 5.29 -19.16 8.59
C SER A 415 5.81 -20.55 8.97
N ALA A 416 6.23 -21.34 7.98
CA ALA A 416 6.77 -22.70 8.18
C ALA A 416 8.24 -22.71 8.65
N VAL A 417 8.66 -21.75 9.48
CA VAL A 417 10.03 -21.69 10.01
C VAL A 417 10.00 -21.31 11.48
N ASP A 418 10.51 -22.22 12.32
CA ASP A 418 10.85 -21.96 13.70
C ASP A 418 11.72 -20.69 13.82
N GLY A 419 11.22 -19.69 14.54
CA GLY A 419 12.06 -18.76 15.29
C GLY A 419 12.68 -17.55 14.56
N VAL A 420 12.45 -17.32 13.28
CA VAL A 420 12.82 -16.03 12.65
C VAL A 420 11.57 -15.19 12.46
N SER A 421 11.35 -14.25 13.39
CA SER A 421 10.40 -13.16 13.19
C SER A 421 10.86 -12.35 11.97
N ALA A 422 10.36 -12.69 10.78
CA ALA A 422 10.33 -11.74 9.68
C ALA A 422 9.72 -10.44 10.21
N SER A 423 10.35 -9.31 9.91
CA SER A 423 9.90 -8.01 10.39
C SER A 423 8.48 -7.77 9.87
N ASN A 424 7.46 -7.86 10.73
CA ASN A 424 6.05 -7.60 10.40
C ASN A 424 5.76 -6.10 10.10
N TRP A 425 6.76 -5.33 9.68
CA TRP A 425 6.68 -3.91 9.36
C TRP A 425 6.58 -3.73 7.84
N TRP A 426 5.61 -2.94 7.40
CA TRP A 426 5.28 -2.72 5.99
C TRP A 426 5.53 -1.25 5.57
N PRO A 427 5.99 -0.98 4.34
CA PRO A 427 6.44 -1.95 3.34
C PRO A 427 7.83 -2.50 3.71
N SER A 428 8.09 -3.75 3.39
CA SER A 428 9.45 -4.29 3.41
C SER A 428 10.33 -3.57 2.38
N LEU A 429 11.66 -3.65 2.53
CA LEU A 429 12.60 -3.05 1.57
C LEU A 429 12.43 -3.61 0.15
N GLU A 430 11.99 -4.87 0.02
CA GLU A 430 11.69 -5.48 -1.28
C GLU A 430 10.39 -4.95 -1.91
N GLU A 431 9.41 -4.55 -1.08
CA GLU A 431 8.13 -3.98 -1.54
C GLU A 431 8.27 -2.52 -1.93
N TYR A 432 8.99 -1.73 -1.13
CA TYR A 432 9.20 -0.32 -1.42
C TYR A 432 10.42 0.23 -0.69
N ASP A 433 11.46 0.50 -1.47
CA ASP A 433 12.64 1.25 -1.04
C ASP A 433 12.59 2.66 -1.65
N PRO A 434 12.45 3.73 -0.83
CA PRO A 434 12.52 5.10 -1.34
C PRO A 434 13.94 5.48 -1.83
N ASN A 435 14.95 4.65 -1.56
CA ASN A 435 16.35 4.85 -1.92
C ASN A 435 16.89 6.22 -1.48
N LEU A 436 16.43 6.68 -0.31
CA LEU A 436 16.88 7.92 0.33
C LEU A 436 17.96 7.60 1.35
N SER A 437 19.11 8.24 1.22
CA SER A 437 20.18 8.14 2.20
C SER A 437 19.89 9.01 3.43
N LYS A 438 20.64 8.78 4.51
CA LYS A 438 20.68 9.66 5.68
C LYS A 438 20.94 11.13 5.30
N GLU A 439 21.85 11.38 4.35
CA GLU A 439 22.19 12.74 3.91
C GLU A 439 21.04 13.40 3.13
N ASP A 440 20.28 12.63 2.36
CA ASP A 440 19.08 13.13 1.68
C ASP A 440 18.03 13.58 2.69
N TRP A 441 17.76 12.77 3.71
CA TRP A 441 16.84 13.11 4.80
C TRP A 441 17.29 14.35 5.57
N LYS A 442 18.58 14.44 5.88
CA LYS A 442 19.14 15.60 6.58
C LYS A 442 18.97 16.89 5.77
N LYS A 443 19.23 16.83 4.46
CA LYS A 443 19.01 17.94 3.54
C LYS A 443 17.54 18.36 3.52
N TYR A 444 16.62 17.42 3.35
CA TYR A 444 15.18 17.70 3.33
C TYR A 444 14.69 18.36 4.62
N ILE A 445 15.09 17.85 5.78
CA ILE A 445 14.67 18.40 7.07
C ILE A 445 15.14 19.85 7.22
N LEU A 446 16.42 20.13 6.92
CA LEU A 446 17.01 21.46 7.08
C LEU A 446 16.48 22.49 6.07
N GLU A 447 16.23 22.07 4.82
CA GLU A 447 15.79 22.98 3.75
C GLU A 447 14.26 23.17 3.68
N VAL A 448 13.48 22.17 4.12
CA VAL A 448 12.02 22.16 3.88
C VAL A 448 11.22 22.15 5.17
N GLU A 449 11.50 21.24 6.12
CA GLU A 449 10.65 21.08 7.31
C GLU A 449 10.96 22.11 8.40
N MET A 450 12.24 22.36 8.70
CA MET A 450 12.66 23.30 9.74
C MET A 450 12.31 24.78 9.47
N PRO A 451 12.37 25.31 8.22
CA PRO A 451 12.10 26.73 7.96
C PRO A 451 10.65 27.19 8.15
N GLY A 452 9.67 26.33 8.47
CA GLY A 452 8.27 26.76 8.59
C GLY A 452 7.23 25.79 9.14
N HIS A 453 7.58 24.59 9.64
CA HIS A 453 6.57 23.60 10.05
C HIS A 453 6.81 22.95 11.43
N PRO A 454 6.14 23.41 12.50
CA PRO A 454 6.29 22.80 13.82
C PRO A 454 5.66 21.41 13.92
N SER A 455 4.48 21.14 13.34
CA SER A 455 3.73 19.90 13.66
C SER A 455 4.36 18.56 13.20
N PRO A 456 4.96 18.45 12.00
CA PRO A 456 5.65 17.23 11.57
C PRO A 456 6.93 16.99 12.38
N MET A 457 7.69 18.06 12.65
CA MET A 457 8.90 17.98 13.46
C MET A 457 8.60 17.69 14.94
N GLN A 458 7.51 18.21 15.48
CA GLN A 458 6.97 17.86 16.80
C GLN A 458 6.63 16.36 16.87
N MET A 459 5.95 15.82 15.84
CA MET A 459 5.66 14.38 15.76
C MET A 459 6.93 13.54 15.69
N LEU A 460 7.89 13.89 14.83
CA LEU A 460 9.16 13.18 14.71
C LEU A 460 9.95 13.23 16.03
N LYS A 461 9.99 14.40 16.69
CA LYS A 461 10.62 14.57 18.00
C LYS A 461 9.96 13.70 19.09
N ALA A 462 8.63 13.67 19.16
CA ALA A 462 7.89 12.82 20.09
C ALA A 462 8.13 11.32 19.83
N MET A 463 8.17 10.89 18.56
CA MET A 463 8.52 9.52 18.21
C MET A 463 9.97 9.18 18.56
N MET A 464 10.92 10.09 18.35
CA MET A 464 12.32 9.90 18.74
C MET A 464 12.47 9.70 20.26
N GLU A 465 11.70 10.42 21.08
CA GLU A 465 11.67 10.24 22.54
C GLU A 465 11.07 8.89 22.97
N LEU A 466 10.28 8.25 22.11
CA LEU A 466 9.75 6.89 22.31
C LEU A 466 10.60 5.80 21.64
N GLY A 467 11.83 6.12 21.20
CA GLY A 467 12.71 5.15 20.55
C GLY A 467 12.40 4.90 19.07
N GLY A 468 11.65 5.80 18.42
CA GLY A 468 11.37 5.78 16.99
C GLY A 468 10.14 4.98 16.57
N GLU A 469 9.38 4.42 17.52
CA GLU A 469 8.21 3.59 17.27
C GLU A 469 7.02 4.02 18.15
N ALA A 470 5.87 4.34 17.55
CA ALA A 470 4.67 4.71 18.31
C ALA A 470 3.39 4.59 17.48
N SER A 471 2.27 4.28 18.15
CA SER A 471 0.94 4.49 17.59
C SER A 471 0.51 5.96 17.71
N CYS A 472 -0.30 6.46 16.77
CA CYS A 472 -0.84 7.82 16.87
C CYS A 472 -1.71 8.02 18.12
N LYS A 473 -2.33 6.94 18.61
CA LYS A 473 -3.05 6.93 19.90
C LYS A 473 -2.10 7.16 21.06
N ARG A 474 -0.95 6.45 21.08
CA ARG A 474 0.07 6.58 22.12
C ARG A 474 0.72 7.97 22.11
N LEU A 475 1.00 8.52 20.94
CA LEU A 475 1.52 9.88 20.79
C LEU A 475 0.55 10.91 21.39
N ALA A 476 -0.74 10.83 21.03
CA ALA A 476 -1.76 11.73 21.58
C ALA A 476 -1.89 11.64 23.11
N GLN A 477 -1.78 10.42 23.66
CA GLN A 477 -1.84 10.22 25.12
C GLN A 477 -0.67 10.82 25.88
N LEU A 478 0.54 10.78 25.31
CA LEU A 478 1.77 11.20 26.02
C LEU A 478 2.16 12.66 25.74
N TYR A 479 1.86 13.15 24.55
CA TYR A 479 2.36 14.43 24.05
C TYR A 479 1.24 15.43 23.69
N GLY A 480 -0.03 15.10 23.95
CA GLY A 480 -1.18 15.96 23.67
C GLY A 480 -1.68 15.88 22.22
N GLY A 481 -2.69 16.68 21.87
CA GLY A 481 -3.31 16.64 20.54
C GLY A 481 -4.27 15.45 20.34
N THR A 482 -4.57 15.10 19.09
CA THR A 482 -5.48 13.99 18.75
C THR A 482 -4.81 12.95 17.86
N ALA A 483 -5.22 11.69 17.96
CA ALA A 483 -4.68 10.63 17.09
C ALA A 483 -4.88 10.95 15.59
N SER A 484 -5.99 11.59 15.22
CA SER A 484 -6.26 12.03 13.85
C SER A 484 -5.29 13.12 13.38
N ALA A 485 -4.85 14.02 14.27
CA ALA A 485 -3.85 15.03 13.95
C ALA A 485 -2.50 14.38 13.60
N TYR A 486 -2.06 13.40 14.38
CA TYR A 486 -0.83 12.64 14.08
C TYR A 486 -0.93 11.82 12.79
N VAL A 487 -2.10 11.23 12.48
CA VAL A 487 -2.31 10.55 11.19
C VAL A 487 -2.24 11.55 10.03
N GLY A 488 -2.86 12.73 10.18
CA GLY A 488 -2.75 13.79 9.18
C GLY A 488 -1.32 14.28 8.99
N CYS A 489 -0.56 14.46 10.08
CA CYS A 489 0.86 14.82 10.05
C CYS A 489 1.69 13.79 9.29
N SER A 490 1.48 12.49 9.53
CA SER A 490 2.26 11.43 8.86
C SER A 490 1.99 11.37 7.36
N VAL A 491 0.74 11.52 6.94
CA VAL A 491 0.34 11.56 5.53
C VAL A 491 0.89 12.80 4.83
N ASN A 492 0.78 13.97 5.46
CA ASN A 492 1.23 15.24 4.87
C ASN A 492 2.76 15.31 4.74
N LEU A 493 3.50 14.84 5.75
CA LEU A 493 4.95 14.69 5.67
C LEU A 493 5.32 13.78 4.50
N GLY A 494 4.67 12.62 4.39
CA GLY A 494 4.85 11.69 3.28
C GLY A 494 4.63 12.31 1.89
N LYS A 495 3.55 13.07 1.72
CA LYS A 495 3.25 13.80 0.46
C LYS A 495 4.35 14.79 0.08
N ARG A 496 4.86 15.56 1.05
CA ARG A 496 5.92 16.54 0.81
C ARG A 496 7.26 15.86 0.47
N VAL A 497 7.63 14.80 1.18
CA VAL A 497 8.83 14.00 0.88
C VAL A 497 8.77 13.43 -0.54
N LYS A 498 7.64 12.81 -0.90
CA LYS A 498 7.43 12.28 -2.26
C LYS A 498 7.61 13.35 -3.32
N LYS A 499 7.00 14.54 -3.13
CA LYS A 499 7.08 15.67 -4.06
C LYS A 499 8.52 16.19 -4.19
N TYR A 500 9.23 16.36 -3.07
CA TYR A 500 10.60 16.91 -3.06
C TYR A 500 11.61 16.00 -3.76
N PHE A 501 11.54 14.69 -3.49
CA PHE A 501 12.47 13.71 -4.08
C PHE A 501 11.97 13.07 -5.37
N ASN A 502 10.78 13.44 -5.84
CA ASN A 502 10.12 12.86 -7.01
C ASN A 502 10.06 11.32 -6.94
N LEU A 503 9.55 10.80 -5.82
CA LEU A 503 9.57 9.37 -5.54
C LEU A 503 8.44 8.62 -6.26
N PRO A 504 8.68 7.36 -6.67
CA PRO A 504 7.66 6.54 -7.31
C PRO A 504 6.50 6.27 -6.34
N PHE A 505 5.30 6.08 -6.89
CA PHE A 505 4.11 5.72 -6.14
C PHE A 505 4.35 4.46 -5.30
N CYS A 506 3.94 4.49 -4.04
CA CYS A 506 3.84 3.28 -3.22
C CYS A 506 2.36 2.94 -3.05
N MET A 507 1.94 1.87 -3.70
CA MET A 507 0.56 1.42 -3.71
C MET A 507 0.36 0.35 -2.65
N ASP A 508 -0.63 0.54 -1.78
CA ASP A 508 -1.23 -0.55 -1.01
C ASP A 508 -2.54 -0.90 -1.71
N GLU A 509 -2.50 -1.99 -2.47
CA GLU A 509 -3.54 -2.35 -3.43
C GLU A 509 -3.65 -1.25 -4.50
N GLU A 510 -4.68 -0.41 -4.41
CA GLU A 510 -4.95 0.66 -5.37
C GLU A 510 -4.93 2.05 -4.73
N GLN A 511 -4.67 2.11 -3.43
CA GLN A 511 -4.55 3.37 -2.71
C GLN A 511 -3.08 3.71 -2.55
N GLU A 512 -2.68 4.87 -3.06
CA GLU A 512 -1.36 5.40 -2.75
C GLU A 512 -1.24 5.67 -1.24
N ARG A 513 -0.21 5.11 -0.61
CA ARG A 513 0.12 5.36 0.79
C ARG A 513 1.26 6.37 0.87
N PHE A 514 1.03 7.44 1.63
CA PHE A 514 2.04 8.50 1.81
C PHE A 514 2.86 8.34 3.08
N PHE A 515 2.32 7.80 4.17
CA PHE A 515 3.08 7.66 5.42
C PHE A 515 4.34 6.78 5.25
N ILE A 516 4.35 5.90 4.24
CA ILE A 516 5.41 4.92 3.97
C ILE A 516 6.76 5.56 3.60
N PHE A 517 6.78 6.81 3.15
CA PHE A 517 8.03 7.46 2.74
C PHE A 517 8.89 7.75 3.99
N PRO A 518 8.39 8.42 5.04
CA PRO A 518 9.11 8.58 6.31
C PRO A 518 9.00 7.40 7.30
N PHE A 519 7.97 6.55 7.20
CA PHE A 519 7.67 5.52 8.21
C PHE A 519 7.48 4.11 7.63
N LEU A 520 7.63 3.10 8.49
CA LEU A 520 7.09 1.75 8.32
C LEU A 520 5.85 1.59 9.23
N GLY A 521 4.92 0.71 8.86
CA GLY A 521 3.64 0.52 9.54
C GLY A 521 3.37 -0.93 9.93
N LYS A 522 2.66 -1.14 11.04
CA LYS A 522 2.24 -2.48 11.49
C LYS A 522 0.93 -2.41 12.28
N ASN A 523 0.02 -3.36 12.06
CA ASN A 523 -1.14 -3.57 12.92
C ASN A 523 -0.71 -4.17 14.27
N ILE A 524 -1.08 -3.50 15.36
CA ILE A 524 -0.86 -3.98 16.74
C ILE A 524 -2.18 -3.99 17.50
N THR A 525 -2.19 -4.65 18.66
CA THR A 525 -3.32 -4.60 19.60
C THR A 525 -2.84 -3.94 20.88
N GLU A 526 -3.42 -2.78 21.22
CA GLU A 526 -3.15 -2.03 22.45
C GLU A 526 -4.45 -1.95 23.25
N ASP A 527 -4.42 -2.40 24.52
CA ASP A 527 -5.60 -2.44 25.40
C ASP A 527 -6.81 -3.20 24.82
N GLY A 528 -6.56 -4.28 24.07
CA GLY A 528 -7.61 -5.05 23.39
C GLY A 528 -8.20 -4.38 22.14
N VAL A 529 -7.68 -3.22 21.73
CA VAL A 529 -8.13 -2.49 20.54
C VAL A 529 -7.06 -2.57 19.45
N LYS A 530 -7.45 -3.03 18.25
CA LYS A 530 -6.59 -2.98 17.07
C LYS A 530 -6.23 -1.54 16.73
N THR A 531 -4.94 -1.25 16.67
CA THR A 531 -4.37 0.09 16.41
C THR A 531 -3.22 -0.04 15.42
N TYR A 532 -2.97 1.01 14.63
CA TYR A 532 -1.85 1.05 13.69
C TYR A 532 -0.63 1.73 14.34
N CYS A 533 0.52 1.05 14.30
CA CYS A 533 1.80 1.53 14.82
C CYS A 533 2.70 2.00 13.69
N TYR A 534 3.44 3.08 13.91
CA TYR A 534 4.41 3.65 12.99
C TYR A 534 5.83 3.52 13.54
N LYS A 535 6.77 3.23 12.66
CA LYS A 535 8.21 3.17 12.96
C LYS A 535 8.96 4.12 12.01
N ILE A 536 9.80 5.01 12.54
CA ILE A 536 10.65 5.86 11.70
C ILE A 536 11.60 4.97 10.88
N ARG A 537 11.75 5.25 9.59
CA ARG A 537 12.72 4.53 8.75
C ARG A 537 14.15 4.70 9.28
N PRO A 538 15.02 3.68 9.20
CA PRO A 538 16.36 3.74 9.79
C PRO A 538 17.18 4.96 9.36
N GLU A 539 17.16 5.31 8.07
CA GLU A 539 17.94 6.40 7.48
C GLU A 539 17.46 7.78 7.98
N LEU A 540 16.14 7.94 8.13
CA LEU A 540 15.54 9.13 8.72
C LEU A 540 15.82 9.21 10.23
N HIS A 541 15.77 8.08 10.92
CA HIS A 541 16.09 8.00 12.35
C HIS A 541 17.54 8.44 12.61
N GLU A 542 18.50 7.95 11.81
CA GLU A 542 19.90 8.37 11.87
C GLU A 542 20.07 9.86 11.55
N ALA A 543 19.37 10.38 10.53
CA ALA A 543 19.43 11.79 10.20
C ALA A 543 18.94 12.69 11.35
N LEU A 544 17.84 12.30 12.00
CA LEU A 544 17.27 13.02 13.14
C LEU A 544 18.18 13.00 14.39
N GLN A 545 19.03 11.98 14.55
CA GLN A 545 20.01 11.94 15.64
C GLN A 545 21.14 12.97 15.46
N GLU A 546 21.43 13.37 14.22
CA GLU A 546 22.48 14.35 13.91
C GLU A 546 21.97 15.80 13.82
N ILE A 547 20.64 16.01 13.83
CA ILE A 547 20.02 17.33 13.78
C ILE A 547 19.71 17.79 15.20
N ASP A 548 20.03 19.05 15.50
CA ASP A 548 19.69 19.64 16.79
C ASP A 548 18.17 19.94 16.85
N LEU A 549 17.43 19.06 17.52
CA LEU A 549 16.00 19.20 17.76
C LEU A 549 15.68 19.82 19.13
N SER A 550 16.67 20.35 19.86
CA SER A 550 16.48 20.86 21.23
C SER A 550 15.50 22.04 21.33
N HIS A 551 15.36 22.81 20.24
CA HIS A 551 14.45 23.94 20.14
C HIS A 551 13.02 23.54 19.72
N ILE A 552 12.79 22.25 19.41
CA ILE A 552 11.48 21.72 19.01
C ILE A 552 10.84 21.02 20.20
N SER A 553 9.68 21.49 20.64
CA SER A 553 8.89 20.82 21.68
C SER A 553 8.34 19.49 21.15
N ALA A 554 8.40 18.42 21.94
CA ALA A 554 7.70 17.17 21.61
C ALA A 554 6.19 17.25 21.90
N LYS A 555 5.79 18.17 22.79
CA LYS A 555 4.41 18.34 23.23
C LYS A 555 3.67 19.28 22.29
N TYR A 556 2.43 18.94 22.00
CA TYR A 556 1.45 19.93 21.58
C TYR A 556 1.27 20.90 22.74
N GLU A 557 1.70 22.15 22.56
CA GLU A 557 1.42 23.19 23.53
C GLU A 557 -0.10 23.36 23.61
N GLU A 558 -0.64 23.08 24.80
CA GLU A 558 -1.95 23.57 25.18
C GLU A 558 -1.82 25.09 25.27
N ASP A 559 -2.69 25.83 24.57
CA ASP A 559 -2.89 27.25 24.86
C ASP A 559 -3.12 27.38 26.38
N GLU A 560 -2.18 27.95 27.11
CA GLU A 560 -2.37 28.42 28.49
C GLU A 560 -3.38 29.58 28.45
N GLY A 561 -4.66 29.21 28.40
CA GLY A 561 -5.74 30.17 28.18
C GLY A 561 -7.10 29.52 28.04
N VAL A 562 -7.44 28.64 29.00
CA VAL A 562 -8.78 28.32 29.56
C VAL A 562 -8.70 26.89 30.09
N SER A 563 -8.44 26.78 31.39
CA SER A 563 -8.78 25.57 32.14
C SER A 563 -10.30 25.44 32.17
N GLU A 564 -10.88 24.73 31.20
CA GLU A 564 -12.21 24.16 31.37
C GLU A 564 -12.03 22.66 31.64
N GLU A 565 -12.44 22.25 32.85
CA GLU A 565 -12.68 20.86 33.18
C GLU A 565 -13.47 20.22 32.03
N ILE A 566 -12.87 19.27 31.31
CA ILE A 566 -13.55 18.54 30.25
C ILE A 566 -14.62 17.67 30.91
N GLN A 567 -15.83 18.22 31.11
CA GLN A 567 -17.02 17.41 31.08
C GLN A 567 -17.25 17.04 29.62
N LYS A 568 -17.23 15.74 29.33
CA LYS A 568 -17.58 15.20 28.03
C LYS A 568 -19.07 14.92 28.07
N THR A 569 -19.86 15.49 27.17
CA THR A 569 -21.28 15.13 27.05
C THR A 569 -21.44 13.60 26.99
N ASP A 570 -22.44 13.05 27.68
CA ASP A 570 -22.77 11.62 27.69
C ASP A 570 -23.65 11.21 26.49
N VAL A 571 -23.96 12.16 25.60
CA VAL A 571 -24.75 11.92 24.39
C VAL A 571 -23.89 11.30 23.29
N SER A 572 -24.33 10.16 22.74
CA SER A 572 -23.66 9.51 21.61
C SER A 572 -23.85 10.30 20.30
N LYS A 573 -22.82 10.27 19.44
CA LYS A 573 -22.77 10.98 18.14
C LYS A 573 -23.96 10.70 17.21
N ASN A 574 -24.57 9.52 17.33
CA ASN A 574 -25.82 9.16 16.68
C ASN A 574 -26.79 8.65 17.75
N THR A 575 -27.96 9.27 17.87
CA THR A 575 -28.95 8.96 18.89
C THR A 575 -30.35 8.96 18.29
N ILE A 576 -31.07 7.84 18.44
CA ILE A 576 -32.47 7.70 18.00
C ILE A 576 -33.37 7.70 19.23
N LEU A 577 -34.21 8.73 19.38
CA LEU A 577 -35.27 8.74 20.38
C LEU A 577 -36.49 8.00 19.79
N TYR A 578 -36.82 6.82 20.33
CA TYR A 578 -37.96 6.01 19.90
C TYR A 578 -39.03 5.91 21.00
N GLY A 579 -40.26 5.58 20.62
CA GLY A 579 -41.38 5.40 21.55
C GLY A 579 -42.74 5.85 20.99
N PRO A 580 -43.84 5.63 21.73
CA PRO A 580 -45.21 5.95 21.29
C PRO A 580 -45.38 7.40 20.84
N PRO A 581 -46.35 7.72 19.96
CA PRO A 581 -46.70 9.10 19.63
C PRO A 581 -46.98 9.93 20.89
N SER A 582 -46.68 11.23 20.85
CA SER A 582 -46.92 12.18 21.95
C SER A 582 -46.08 12.02 23.23
N THR A 583 -44.97 11.26 23.20
CA THR A 583 -44.03 11.14 24.34
C THR A 583 -42.93 12.20 24.38
N GLY A 584 -43.09 13.31 23.64
CA GLY A 584 -42.14 14.43 23.67
C GLY A 584 -40.77 14.16 23.03
N LYS A 585 -40.65 13.21 22.09
CA LYS A 585 -39.38 12.89 21.41
C LYS A 585 -38.78 14.10 20.70
N THR A 586 -39.55 14.74 19.83
CA THR A 586 -39.15 15.97 19.11
C THR A 586 -38.92 17.14 20.06
N TYR A 587 -39.65 17.20 21.18
CA TYR A 587 -39.43 18.23 22.21
C TYR A 587 -38.05 18.07 22.86
N ASN A 588 -37.62 16.83 23.11
CA ASN A 588 -36.34 16.53 23.76
C ASN A 588 -35.13 16.70 22.83
N THR A 589 -35.27 16.68 21.51
CA THR A 589 -34.11 16.85 20.60
C THR A 589 -33.41 18.19 20.80
N VAL A 590 -34.15 19.22 21.20
CA VAL A 590 -33.63 20.55 21.57
C VAL A 590 -32.59 20.43 22.70
N VAL A 591 -32.92 19.69 23.76
CA VAL A 591 -32.06 19.48 24.92
C VAL A 591 -30.80 18.71 24.56
N TYR A 592 -30.93 17.68 23.71
CA TYR A 592 -29.80 16.88 23.25
C TYR A 592 -28.85 17.70 22.36
N ALA A 593 -29.38 18.50 21.43
CA ALA A 593 -28.56 19.35 20.56
C ALA A 593 -27.76 20.37 21.38
N VAL A 594 -28.38 21.02 22.37
CA VAL A 594 -27.70 21.98 23.26
C VAL A 594 -26.65 21.28 24.12
N ALA A 595 -26.94 20.10 24.67
CA ALA A 595 -25.96 19.33 25.44
C ALA A 595 -24.72 18.94 24.62
N VAL A 596 -24.91 18.60 23.34
CA VAL A 596 -23.81 18.28 22.42
C VAL A 596 -22.98 19.52 22.07
N ILE A 597 -23.62 20.64 21.73
CA ILE A 597 -22.94 21.88 21.31
C ILE A 597 -22.20 22.51 22.48
N GLU A 598 -22.81 22.55 23.66
CA GLU A 598 -22.21 23.11 24.88
C GLU A 598 -21.31 22.10 25.60
N ASN A 599 -21.21 20.87 25.09
CA ASN A 599 -20.45 19.77 25.68
C ASN A 599 -20.79 19.53 27.17
N LYS A 600 -22.08 19.57 27.52
CA LYS A 600 -22.60 19.32 28.87
C LYS A 600 -23.19 17.92 28.99
N LEU A 601 -23.24 17.38 30.21
CA LEU A 601 -24.02 16.16 30.47
C LEU A 601 -25.51 16.44 30.18
N LEU A 602 -26.17 15.46 29.58
CA LEU A 602 -27.56 15.58 29.18
C LEU A 602 -28.49 15.88 30.37
N GLN A 603 -28.21 15.29 31.53
CA GLN A 603 -29.00 15.52 32.74
C GLN A 603 -28.89 16.96 33.23
N ASP A 604 -27.73 17.60 33.08
CA ASP A 604 -27.54 18.98 33.52
C ASP A 604 -28.37 19.93 32.67
N VAL A 605 -28.37 19.75 31.35
CA VAL A 605 -29.21 20.55 30.45
C VAL A 605 -30.70 20.24 30.63
N LYS A 606 -31.08 19.00 30.99
CA LYS A 606 -32.47 18.66 31.34
C LYS A 606 -32.98 19.34 32.61
N ASN A 607 -32.08 19.66 33.55
CA ASN A 607 -32.41 20.34 34.79
C ASN A 607 -32.55 21.87 34.59
N GLU A 608 -32.10 22.41 33.46
CA GLU A 608 -32.29 23.83 33.09
C GLU A 608 -33.73 24.12 32.64
N SER A 609 -34.13 25.40 32.65
CA SER A 609 -35.43 25.81 32.11
C SER A 609 -35.49 25.55 30.61
N TYR A 610 -36.56 24.89 30.15
CA TYR A 610 -36.72 24.58 28.72
C TYR A 610 -36.77 25.84 27.85
N SER A 611 -37.34 26.95 28.33
CA SER A 611 -37.35 28.23 27.61
C SER A 611 -35.94 28.67 27.22
N ASP A 612 -35.01 28.56 28.17
CA ASP A 612 -33.65 29.08 28.02
C ASP A 612 -32.84 28.18 27.11
N VAL A 613 -33.04 26.86 27.22
CA VAL A 613 -32.44 25.86 26.33
C VAL A 613 -32.96 26.04 24.90
N LEU A 614 -34.25 26.33 24.73
CA LEU A 614 -34.86 26.58 23.42
C LEU A 614 -34.31 27.87 22.77
N ASP A 615 -34.10 28.93 23.55
CA ASP A 615 -33.50 30.17 23.04
C ASP A 615 -32.06 29.93 22.54
N ARG A 616 -31.27 29.15 23.30
CA ARG A 616 -29.91 28.78 22.87
C ARG A 616 -29.93 27.88 21.63
N TYR A 617 -30.83 26.91 21.57
CA TYR A 617 -31.04 26.09 20.38
C TYR A 617 -31.39 26.93 19.14
N ASN A 618 -32.30 27.88 19.28
CA ASN A 618 -32.68 28.78 18.17
C ASN A 618 -31.50 29.64 17.71
N ARG A 619 -30.66 30.11 18.64
CA ARG A 619 -29.42 30.81 18.31
C ARG A 619 -28.43 29.90 17.55
N TYR A 620 -28.20 28.68 18.01
CA TYR A 620 -27.31 27.73 17.33
C TYR A 620 -27.83 27.32 15.94
N ARG A 621 -29.16 27.25 15.78
CA ARG A 621 -29.79 27.08 14.47
C ARG A 621 -29.56 28.28 13.57
N ALA A 622 -29.64 29.51 14.09
CA ALA A 622 -29.35 30.73 13.33
C ALA A 622 -27.86 30.85 12.93
N GLU A 623 -26.96 30.36 13.77
CA GLU A 623 -25.52 30.21 13.46
C GLU A 623 -25.26 29.03 12.48
N GLY A 624 -26.29 28.21 12.26
CA GLY A 624 -26.29 26.99 11.44
C GLY A 624 -25.30 25.95 11.95
N LEU A 625 -25.22 25.83 13.28
CA LEU A 625 -24.62 24.71 14.02
C LEU A 625 -25.64 23.58 14.25
N VAL A 626 -26.92 23.82 13.94
CA VAL A 626 -28.01 22.85 13.98
C VAL A 626 -28.84 22.99 12.72
N ASP A 627 -29.14 21.88 12.07
CA ASP A 627 -30.18 21.79 11.04
C ASP A 627 -31.29 20.80 11.43
N PHE A 628 -32.49 21.03 10.90
CA PHE A 628 -33.67 20.24 11.23
C PHE A 628 -34.38 19.78 9.95
N THR A 629 -34.61 18.47 9.84
CA THR A 629 -35.38 17.86 8.75
C THR A 629 -36.35 16.80 9.27
N THR A 630 -37.35 16.44 8.46
CA THR A 630 -38.33 15.40 8.75
C THR A 630 -38.43 14.46 7.57
N PHE A 631 -38.14 13.17 7.78
CA PHE A 631 -38.26 12.16 6.73
C PHE A 631 -39.74 11.83 6.43
N HIS A 632 -40.05 11.76 5.14
CA HIS A 632 -41.30 11.24 4.60
C HIS A 632 -41.01 10.18 3.55
N GLN A 633 -42.01 9.39 3.13
CA GLN A 633 -41.79 8.27 2.19
C GLN A 633 -41.19 8.69 0.84
N SER A 634 -41.41 9.93 0.43
CA SER A 634 -40.83 10.52 -0.78
C SER A 634 -39.51 11.27 -0.54
N TYR A 635 -38.94 11.25 0.67
CA TYR A 635 -37.68 11.94 0.98
C TYR A 635 -36.54 10.99 0.62
N GLY A 636 -35.74 11.34 -0.38
CA GLY A 636 -34.78 10.46 -1.00
C GLY A 636 -33.34 10.80 -0.68
N TYR A 637 -32.44 10.13 -1.40
CA TYR A 637 -31.01 10.42 -1.37
C TYR A 637 -30.71 11.80 -1.97
N GLU A 638 -31.48 12.19 -2.99
CA GLU A 638 -31.31 13.42 -3.77
C GLU A 638 -31.44 14.67 -2.88
N GLU A 639 -32.41 14.70 -1.96
CA GLU A 639 -32.60 15.83 -1.06
C GLU A 639 -31.72 15.78 0.21
N PHE A 640 -31.20 14.60 0.58
CA PHE A 640 -30.45 14.41 1.82
C PHE A 640 -28.93 14.45 1.62
N ILE A 641 -28.40 13.85 0.56
CA ILE A 641 -26.95 13.74 0.29
C ILE A 641 -26.55 14.59 -0.91
N GLU A 642 -27.04 14.30 -2.11
CA GLU A 642 -26.78 15.06 -3.32
C GLU A 642 -27.75 14.62 -4.43
N GLY A 643 -28.24 15.58 -5.20
CA GLY A 643 -29.28 15.37 -6.20
C GLY A 643 -29.04 16.19 -7.46
N ILE A 644 -29.66 15.77 -8.56
CA ILE A 644 -29.60 16.52 -9.82
C ILE A 644 -30.73 17.54 -9.82
N GLU A 645 -30.42 18.82 -9.75
CA GLU A 645 -31.41 19.91 -9.84
C GLU A 645 -31.35 20.62 -11.20
N PRO A 646 -32.51 20.98 -11.79
CA PRO A 646 -32.55 21.80 -12.98
C PRO A 646 -32.20 23.25 -12.63
N VAL A 647 -31.13 23.77 -13.21
CA VAL A 647 -30.72 25.17 -13.09
C VAL A 647 -31.15 25.93 -14.34
N MET A 648 -31.82 27.07 -14.13
CA MET A 648 -32.15 28.00 -15.20
C MET A 648 -30.92 28.89 -15.44
N ASP A 649 -30.28 28.73 -16.60
CA ASP A 649 -29.20 29.63 -17.00
C ASP A 649 -29.82 30.98 -17.39
N ASN A 650 -29.70 31.99 -16.52
CA ASN A 650 -30.05 33.37 -16.84
C ASN A 650 -28.88 34.03 -17.60
N SER A 651 -28.43 33.40 -18.68
CA SER A 651 -27.50 33.98 -19.65
C SER A 651 -28.29 34.61 -20.80
N ASP A 652 -27.85 35.80 -21.24
CA ASP A 652 -28.56 36.80 -22.06
C ASP A 652 -28.94 36.40 -23.51
N ASP A 653 -29.32 35.15 -23.78
CA ASP A 653 -29.94 34.76 -25.07
C ASP A 653 -31.33 34.19 -24.81
N ASP A 654 -32.31 34.51 -25.67
CA ASP A 654 -33.72 34.08 -25.63
C ASP A 654 -33.93 32.54 -25.79
N ARG A 655 -33.08 31.72 -25.19
CA ARG A 655 -33.19 30.26 -25.05
C ARG A 655 -32.96 29.87 -23.59
N THR A 656 -34.05 29.74 -22.84
CA THR A 656 -34.05 29.09 -21.53
C THR A 656 -33.84 27.58 -21.71
N ASP A 657 -32.62 27.14 -21.97
CA ASP A 657 -32.27 25.73 -21.95
C ASP A 657 -32.07 25.28 -20.49
N ILE A 658 -32.85 24.29 -20.05
CA ILE A 658 -32.73 23.70 -18.71
C ILE A 658 -31.40 22.94 -18.64
N GLN A 659 -30.51 23.36 -17.74
CA GLN A 659 -29.28 22.62 -17.42
C GLN A 659 -29.46 21.84 -16.13
N TYR A 660 -28.68 20.79 -15.94
CA TYR A 660 -28.75 19.96 -14.73
C TYR A 660 -27.41 20.09 -13.97
N SER A 661 -27.46 20.58 -12.73
CA SER A 661 -26.31 20.58 -11.82
C SER A 661 -26.49 19.52 -10.75
N ILE A 662 -25.37 19.04 -10.19
CA ILE A 662 -25.39 18.23 -8.97
C ILE A 662 -25.32 19.22 -7.81
N GLU A 663 -26.37 19.24 -6.99
CA GLU A 663 -26.44 20.08 -5.80
C GLU A 663 -26.30 19.23 -4.53
N ASP A 664 -25.65 19.81 -3.51
CA ASP A 664 -25.48 19.16 -2.22
C ASP A 664 -26.82 19.11 -1.47
N GLY A 665 -27.24 17.91 -1.08
CA GLY A 665 -28.38 17.70 -0.20
C GLY A 665 -28.10 18.16 1.23
N LEU A 666 -29.15 18.26 2.05
CA LEU A 666 -29.10 18.91 3.37
C LEU A 666 -27.95 18.42 4.26
N PHE A 667 -27.75 17.11 4.35
CA PHE A 667 -26.72 16.52 5.22
C PHE A 667 -25.31 16.76 4.70
N LYS A 668 -25.09 16.64 3.39
CA LYS A 668 -23.78 16.89 2.77
C LYS A 668 -23.40 18.36 2.89
N ALA A 669 -24.33 19.28 2.62
CA ALA A 669 -24.13 20.71 2.83
C ALA A 669 -23.76 21.02 4.29
N PHE A 670 -24.46 20.41 5.26
CA PHE A 670 -24.15 20.56 6.69
C PHE A 670 -22.76 20.03 7.06
N CYS A 671 -22.37 18.87 6.52
CA CYS A 671 -21.04 18.29 6.73
C CYS A 671 -19.93 19.13 6.10
N ASN A 672 -20.15 19.67 4.91
CA ASN A 672 -19.21 20.57 4.22
C ASN A 672 -19.02 21.86 5.00
N LYS A 673 -20.11 22.43 5.55
CA LYS A 673 -20.01 23.58 6.45
C LYS A 673 -19.24 23.25 7.74
N ALA A 674 -19.46 22.08 8.31
CA ALA A 674 -18.76 21.63 9.52
C ALA A 674 -17.29 21.26 9.29
N SER A 675 -16.89 20.92 8.05
CA SER A 675 -15.53 20.53 7.68
C SER A 675 -14.63 21.73 7.36
N MET A 676 -15.21 22.92 7.17
CA MET A 676 -14.45 24.15 7.01
C MET A 676 -13.66 24.45 8.29
N PRO A 677 -12.33 24.65 8.20
CA PRO A 677 -11.50 24.93 9.37
C PRO A 677 -11.93 26.25 10.00
N VAL A 678 -12.46 26.20 11.23
CA VAL A 678 -12.65 27.39 12.04
C VAL A 678 -11.26 27.93 12.36
N ILE A 679 -10.89 29.08 11.80
CA ILE A 679 -9.65 29.77 12.13
C ILE A 679 -9.69 30.05 13.63
N LYS A 680 -8.89 29.30 14.42
CA LYS A 680 -8.60 29.67 15.80
C LYS A 680 -8.06 31.09 15.75
N LYS A 681 -8.64 32.00 16.53
CA LYS A 681 -8.11 33.35 16.77
C LYS A 681 -6.67 33.28 17.27
N ALA A 682 -5.71 33.16 16.36
CA ALA A 682 -4.29 33.30 16.64
C ALA A 682 -3.87 34.65 16.06
N ASN A 683 -3.91 35.70 16.90
CA ASN A 683 -3.21 37.00 16.84
C ASN A 683 -2.78 37.66 15.50
N LEU A 684 -3.32 37.28 14.36
CA LEU A 684 -3.18 37.96 13.08
C LEU A 684 -4.57 38.48 12.71
N ASP A 685 -4.89 39.68 13.20
CA ASP A 685 -6.09 40.39 12.77
C ASP A 685 -5.87 40.87 11.33
N LEU A 686 -6.10 39.95 10.38
CA LEU A 686 -6.01 40.22 8.94
C LEU A 686 -7.18 41.07 8.43
N GLY A 687 -8.10 41.49 9.32
CA GLY A 687 -9.31 42.23 8.95
C GLY A 687 -10.20 41.40 8.03
N LEU A 688 -10.37 40.12 8.31
CA LEU A 688 -11.26 39.21 7.57
C LEU A 688 -12.61 39.11 8.27
N ASN A 689 -13.69 39.10 7.49
CA ASN A 689 -15.03 38.91 8.04
C ASN A 689 -15.23 37.43 8.44
N LYS A 690 -16.34 37.10 9.10
CA LYS A 690 -16.61 35.74 9.60
C LYS A 690 -16.71 34.67 8.50
N ALA A 691 -16.94 35.07 7.24
CA ALA A 691 -17.10 34.18 6.09
C ALA A 691 -16.69 34.92 4.80
N PRO A 692 -15.39 35.20 4.59
CA PRO A 692 -14.96 36.09 3.52
C PRO A 692 -15.16 35.42 2.17
N THR A 693 -15.73 36.16 1.22
CA THR A 693 -15.83 35.68 -0.16
C THR A 693 -14.47 35.78 -0.83
N ILE A 694 -14.08 34.75 -1.59
CA ILE A 694 -12.84 34.77 -2.38
C ILE A 694 -13.16 35.25 -3.78
N TRP A 695 -12.53 36.35 -4.16
CA TRP A 695 -12.65 36.98 -5.46
C TRP A 695 -11.40 36.76 -6.29
N LYS A 696 -11.56 36.61 -7.60
CA LYS A 696 -10.45 36.59 -8.54
C LYS A 696 -10.47 37.81 -9.44
N VAL A 697 -9.31 38.43 -9.61
CA VAL A 697 -9.13 39.64 -10.41
C VAL A 697 -7.96 39.44 -11.36
N SER A 698 -8.18 39.72 -12.65
CA SER A 698 -7.13 39.81 -13.65
C SER A 698 -6.71 41.27 -13.77
N LEU A 699 -5.52 41.61 -13.28
CA LEU A 699 -4.95 42.95 -13.44
C LEU A 699 -4.45 43.11 -14.89
N TRP A 700 -5.36 43.44 -15.82
CA TRP A 700 -5.19 43.62 -17.26
C TRP A 700 -5.10 42.31 -18.05
N SER A 701 -3.88 41.86 -18.34
CA SER A 701 -3.62 40.63 -19.10
C SER A 701 -2.79 39.64 -18.30
N THR A 702 -2.74 38.40 -18.80
CA THR A 702 -1.73 37.43 -18.38
C THR A 702 -0.34 38.03 -18.47
N GLY A 703 0.51 37.75 -17.48
CA GLY A 703 1.87 38.27 -17.46
C GLY A 703 2.04 39.62 -16.77
N ASP A 704 3.30 40.05 -16.69
CA ASP A 704 3.65 41.34 -16.12
C ASP A 704 3.19 42.48 -17.04
N ASN A 705 2.53 43.49 -16.47
CA ASN A 705 2.04 44.65 -17.21
C ASN A 705 2.00 45.89 -16.29
N PRO A 706 1.97 47.12 -16.85
CA PRO A 706 2.05 48.35 -16.07
C PRO A 706 0.92 48.51 -15.04
N THR A 707 -0.32 48.18 -15.41
CA THR A 707 -1.50 48.26 -14.54
C THR A 707 -1.40 47.32 -13.34
N ARG A 708 -0.93 46.08 -13.56
CA ARG A 708 -0.66 45.11 -12.50
C ARG A 708 0.37 45.62 -11.50
N ILE A 709 1.52 46.09 -11.98
CA ILE A 709 2.59 46.62 -11.13
C ILE A 709 2.04 47.78 -10.29
N GLU A 710 1.34 48.71 -10.94
CA GLU A 710 0.71 49.87 -10.30
C GLU A 710 -0.28 49.46 -9.19
N CYS A 711 -1.18 48.52 -9.47
CA CYS A 711 -2.16 48.03 -8.50
C CYS A 711 -1.54 47.29 -7.31
N LEU A 712 -0.52 46.47 -7.56
CA LEU A 712 0.18 45.72 -6.50
C LEU A 712 1.06 46.62 -5.62
N ASP A 713 1.67 47.65 -6.20
CA ASP A 713 2.54 48.58 -5.47
C ASP A 713 1.75 49.61 -4.67
N ASN A 714 0.61 50.08 -5.19
CA ASN A 714 -0.22 51.10 -4.54
C ASN A 714 -1.36 50.53 -3.67
N GLY A 715 -1.54 49.21 -3.64
CA GLY A 715 -2.50 48.58 -2.73
C GLY A 715 -3.96 48.77 -3.15
N HIS A 716 -4.26 48.58 -4.44
CA HIS A 716 -5.63 48.64 -4.95
C HIS A 716 -5.86 47.68 -6.12
N ILE A 717 -7.12 47.53 -6.50
CA ILE A 717 -7.58 46.88 -7.74
C ILE A 717 -8.47 47.86 -8.49
N ARG A 718 -8.42 47.85 -9.82
CA ARG A 718 -9.15 48.79 -10.69
C ARG A 718 -9.84 48.06 -11.84
N ILE A 719 -11.08 48.36 -12.18
CA ILE A 719 -11.76 47.78 -13.36
C ILE A 719 -12.30 48.86 -14.30
N GLY A 720 -12.48 48.51 -15.58
CA GLY A 720 -12.97 49.40 -16.64
C GLY A 720 -14.51 49.50 -16.72
N TRP A 721 -15.02 49.69 -17.94
CA TRP A 721 -16.41 50.05 -18.32
C TRP A 721 -16.82 51.50 -18.05
N ASP A 722 -15.87 52.42 -18.15
CA ASP A 722 -16.05 53.82 -17.79
C ASP A 722 -17.09 54.58 -18.62
N ASP A 723 -17.38 54.11 -19.83
CA ASP A 723 -18.44 54.64 -20.69
C ASP A 723 -19.83 54.61 -20.05
N TYR A 724 -20.06 53.72 -19.06
CA TYR A 724 -21.31 53.66 -18.30
C TYR A 724 -21.39 54.68 -17.16
N GLY A 725 -20.30 55.38 -16.86
CA GLY A 725 -20.22 56.34 -15.76
C GLY A 725 -20.12 55.70 -14.37
N PRO A 726 -20.02 56.53 -13.31
CA PRO A 726 -19.77 56.07 -11.94
C PRO A 726 -20.95 55.29 -11.33
N ASP A 727 -22.17 55.59 -11.75
CA ASP A 727 -23.41 55.06 -11.19
C ASP A 727 -24.06 54.08 -12.17
N ILE A 728 -24.21 52.83 -11.72
CA ILE A 728 -24.87 51.77 -12.49
C ILE A 728 -26.30 51.58 -11.97
N THR A 729 -27.29 51.78 -12.83
CA THR A 729 -28.72 51.69 -12.50
C THR A 729 -29.38 50.51 -13.21
N ASP A 730 -30.59 50.15 -12.79
CA ASP A 730 -31.37 49.08 -13.45
C ASP A 730 -31.69 49.39 -14.93
N ASP A 731 -31.68 50.68 -15.31
CA ASP A 731 -31.91 51.15 -16.69
C ASP A 731 -30.62 51.19 -17.54
N THR A 732 -29.46 50.80 -16.99
CA THR A 732 -28.18 50.83 -17.72
C THR A 732 -28.16 49.78 -18.84
N ASP A 733 -27.93 50.23 -20.09
CA ASP A 733 -27.88 49.36 -21.28
C ASP A 733 -26.50 48.69 -21.44
N PHE A 734 -26.44 47.41 -21.08
CA PHE A 734 -25.24 46.58 -21.20
C PHE A 734 -25.05 45.92 -22.57
N SER A 735 -25.97 46.10 -23.52
CA SER A 735 -25.93 45.39 -24.82
C SER A 735 -24.71 45.73 -25.68
N LYS A 736 -24.10 46.91 -25.49
CA LYS A 736 -22.98 47.38 -26.32
C LYS A 736 -21.61 46.93 -25.84
N ASN A 737 -21.32 47.09 -24.55
CA ASN A 737 -19.98 46.83 -23.99
C ASN A 737 -19.98 45.69 -22.95
N GLY A 738 -21.12 45.06 -22.66
CA GLY A 738 -21.23 43.93 -21.73
C GLY A 738 -20.90 44.31 -20.28
N GLY A 739 -20.41 43.34 -19.49
CA GLY A 739 -19.84 43.61 -18.15
C GLY A 739 -20.83 43.71 -16.99
N LYS A 740 -22.15 43.55 -17.22
CA LYS A 740 -23.21 43.63 -16.19
C LYS A 740 -22.89 42.82 -14.92
N SER A 741 -22.52 41.54 -15.10
CA SER A 741 -22.22 40.64 -13.98
C SER A 741 -20.95 41.04 -13.21
N ILE A 742 -19.92 41.47 -13.93
CA ILE A 742 -18.63 41.91 -13.36
C ILE A 742 -18.82 43.20 -12.55
N LEU A 743 -19.49 44.19 -13.15
CA LEU A 743 -19.79 45.46 -12.50
C LEU A 743 -20.68 45.29 -11.27
N ASN A 744 -21.72 44.47 -11.37
CA ASN A 744 -22.57 44.15 -10.22
C ASN A 744 -21.77 43.48 -9.09
N SER A 745 -20.87 42.56 -9.45
CA SER A 745 -20.02 41.87 -8.46
C SER A 745 -19.04 42.82 -7.79
N PHE A 746 -18.34 43.65 -8.55
CA PHE A 746 -17.34 44.58 -8.03
C PHE A 746 -17.95 45.74 -7.23
N ILE A 747 -19.07 46.30 -7.70
CA ILE A 747 -19.70 47.47 -7.04
C ILE A 747 -20.55 47.01 -5.84
N TYR A 748 -21.40 46.00 -6.00
CA TYR A 748 -22.46 45.70 -5.02
C TYR A 748 -22.23 44.44 -4.20
N LYS A 749 -21.49 43.44 -4.70
CA LYS A 749 -21.33 42.14 -4.01
C LYS A 749 -20.03 42.03 -3.21
N MET A 750 -18.93 42.55 -3.72
CA MET A 750 -17.63 42.55 -3.05
C MET A 750 -17.67 43.48 -1.83
N LYS A 751 -17.23 42.98 -0.68
CA LYS A 751 -17.29 43.70 0.60
C LYS A 751 -15.89 43.92 1.16
N VAL A 752 -15.78 44.90 2.05
CA VAL A 752 -14.61 45.03 2.93
C VAL A 752 -14.44 43.71 3.70
N GLU A 753 -13.18 43.34 3.93
CA GLU A 753 -12.78 42.10 4.60
C GLU A 753 -12.92 40.81 3.76
N ASP A 754 -13.32 40.92 2.49
CA ASP A 754 -13.24 39.81 1.52
C ASP A 754 -11.79 39.60 1.02
N ILE A 755 -11.53 38.41 0.47
CA ILE A 755 -10.22 38.02 -0.05
C ILE A 755 -10.19 38.22 -1.57
N VAL A 756 -9.10 38.75 -2.11
CA VAL A 756 -8.87 38.86 -3.55
C VAL A 756 -7.57 38.17 -3.98
N PHE A 757 -7.66 37.39 -5.05
CA PHE A 757 -6.54 36.77 -5.74
C PHE A 757 -6.26 37.54 -7.03
N SER A 758 -5.01 37.96 -7.21
CA SER A 758 -4.53 38.48 -8.47
C SER A 758 -4.11 37.33 -9.38
N CYS A 759 -4.78 37.18 -10.52
CA CYS A 759 -4.50 36.15 -11.52
C CYS A 759 -3.32 36.57 -12.39
N TYR A 760 -2.23 35.82 -12.37
CA TYR A 760 -1.11 36.01 -13.30
C TYR A 760 -1.32 35.28 -14.62
N SER A 761 -1.96 34.11 -14.58
CA SER A 761 -2.44 33.35 -15.74
C SER A 761 -3.81 32.75 -15.45
N ASN A 762 -4.33 31.92 -16.36
CA ASN A 762 -5.53 31.11 -16.12
C ASN A 762 -5.32 29.97 -15.10
N THR A 763 -4.09 29.70 -14.66
CA THR A 763 -3.77 28.66 -13.66
C THR A 763 -3.04 29.20 -12.45
N THR A 764 -2.38 30.35 -12.57
CA THR A 764 -1.48 30.87 -11.54
C THR A 764 -1.92 32.21 -10.97
N ILE A 765 -1.71 32.39 -9.66
CA ILE A 765 -1.88 33.67 -8.95
C ILE A 765 -0.53 34.26 -8.57
N ASP A 766 -0.47 35.58 -8.44
CA ASP A 766 0.74 36.32 -8.05
C ASP A 766 0.61 37.22 -6.82
N ALA A 767 -0.62 37.42 -6.32
CA ALA A 767 -0.84 38.10 -5.07
C ALA A 767 -2.15 37.66 -4.40
N ILE A 768 -2.18 37.79 -3.07
CA ILE A 768 -3.34 37.56 -2.21
C ILE A 768 -3.51 38.81 -1.34
N GLY A 769 -4.72 39.38 -1.33
CA GLY A 769 -5.02 40.57 -0.57
C GLY A 769 -6.39 40.54 0.09
N VAL A 770 -6.59 41.45 1.03
CA VAL A 770 -7.86 41.67 1.72
C VAL A 770 -8.43 43.02 1.30
N ILE A 771 -9.71 43.07 0.92
CA ILE A 771 -10.38 44.32 0.54
C ILE A 771 -10.52 45.22 1.75
N THR A 772 -10.07 46.47 1.65
CA THR A 772 -10.06 47.43 2.77
C THR A 772 -10.96 48.65 2.55
N SER A 773 -11.60 48.77 1.37
CA SER A 773 -12.56 49.84 1.10
C SER A 773 -13.78 49.37 0.32
N ASP A 774 -14.85 50.16 0.45
CA ASP A 774 -15.95 50.15 -0.50
C ASP A 774 -15.49 50.61 -1.89
N TYR A 775 -16.38 50.46 -2.88
CA TYR A 775 -16.18 50.93 -4.25
C TYR A 775 -15.96 52.46 -4.27
N GLU A 776 -14.92 52.89 -4.98
CA GLU A 776 -14.59 54.30 -5.23
C GLU A 776 -14.47 54.56 -6.74
N TRP A 777 -14.98 55.70 -7.21
CA TRP A 777 -14.77 56.19 -8.58
C TRP A 777 -13.65 57.22 -8.60
N CYS A 778 -12.57 56.94 -9.32
CA CYS A 778 -11.34 57.76 -9.30
C CYS A 778 -11.31 58.84 -10.38
N GLY A 779 -12.30 58.92 -11.28
CA GLY A 779 -12.34 59.92 -12.36
C GLY A 779 -11.08 59.88 -13.24
N ASN A 780 -10.60 60.99 -13.77
CA ASN A 780 -9.45 61.01 -14.70
C ASN A 780 -8.07 60.84 -14.02
N GLN A 781 -7.98 60.09 -12.92
CA GLN A 781 -6.70 59.84 -12.23
C GLN A 781 -5.76 58.91 -12.99
N PHE A 782 -6.31 58.03 -13.85
CA PHE A 782 -5.54 57.06 -14.63
C PHE A 782 -5.83 57.21 -16.12
N GLU A 783 -4.80 57.11 -16.95
CA GLU A 783 -4.91 57.25 -18.42
C GLU A 783 -5.40 55.97 -19.11
N ASP A 784 -5.56 54.86 -18.37
CA ASP A 784 -5.92 53.53 -18.87
C ASP A 784 -7.44 53.26 -18.92
N GLY A 785 -8.27 54.21 -18.46
CA GLY A 785 -9.72 54.07 -18.48
C GLY A 785 -10.28 53.04 -17.49
N LEU A 786 -9.54 52.79 -16.40
CA LEU A 786 -9.93 51.89 -15.31
C LEU A 786 -10.18 52.69 -14.03
N ASN A 787 -11.32 53.38 -13.96
CA ASN A 787 -11.58 54.36 -12.90
C ASN A 787 -12.46 53.82 -11.76
N ARG A 788 -12.84 52.54 -11.78
CA ARG A 788 -13.54 51.88 -10.66
C ARG A 788 -12.53 51.18 -9.76
N MET A 789 -12.34 51.64 -8.54
CA MET A 789 -11.27 51.19 -7.66
C MET A 789 -11.79 50.64 -6.33
N ARG A 790 -11.05 49.69 -5.76
CA ARG A 790 -11.12 49.31 -4.35
C ARG A 790 -9.72 49.18 -3.76
N LYS A 791 -9.54 49.59 -2.51
CA LYS A 791 -8.28 49.45 -1.78
C LYS A 791 -8.12 48.02 -1.29
N VAL A 792 -6.90 47.53 -1.33
CA VAL A 792 -6.52 46.16 -1.00
C VAL A 792 -5.26 46.17 -0.15
N ASN A 793 -5.34 45.53 1.01
CA ASN A 793 -4.15 45.19 1.78
C ASN A 793 -3.58 43.87 1.24
N TRP A 794 -2.54 43.95 0.41
CA TRP A 794 -1.87 42.78 -0.14
C TRP A 794 -1.08 42.06 0.97
N VAL A 795 -1.58 40.90 1.39
CA VAL A 795 -0.97 40.04 2.41
C VAL A 795 0.24 39.30 1.83
N VAL A 796 0.17 38.93 0.55
CA VAL A 796 1.24 38.23 -0.18
C VAL A 796 1.34 38.82 -1.58
N LYS A 797 2.57 39.10 -2.05
CA LYS A 797 2.87 39.58 -3.41
C LYS A 797 4.06 38.82 -4.02
N GLY A 798 4.11 38.73 -5.34
CA GLY A 798 5.25 38.19 -6.08
C GLY A 798 5.34 36.65 -6.05
N ILE A 799 4.24 35.98 -5.74
CA ILE A 799 4.16 34.51 -5.83
C ILE A 799 3.90 34.06 -7.26
N ARG A 800 4.06 32.75 -7.51
CA ARG A 800 3.70 32.09 -8.77
C ARG A 800 3.05 30.75 -8.43
N GLU A 801 1.92 30.81 -7.74
CA GLU A 801 1.25 29.62 -7.23
C GLU A 801 0.23 29.10 -8.24
N ASP A 802 0.35 27.83 -8.63
CA ASP A 802 -0.67 27.14 -9.44
C ASP A 802 -1.80 26.69 -8.52
N ILE A 803 -3.00 27.17 -8.80
CA ILE A 803 -4.19 26.93 -7.97
C ILE A 803 -5.18 25.97 -8.63
N VAL A 804 -4.85 25.31 -9.74
CA VAL A 804 -5.80 24.43 -10.45
C VAL A 804 -6.28 23.29 -9.56
N GLU A 805 -5.37 22.65 -8.81
CA GLU A 805 -5.75 21.60 -7.86
C GLU A 805 -6.60 22.15 -6.70
N ILE A 806 -6.27 23.35 -6.21
CA ILE A 806 -6.97 24.02 -5.12
C ILE A 806 -8.38 24.46 -5.58
N ASN A 807 -8.53 24.80 -6.85
CA ASN A 807 -9.78 25.20 -7.50
C ASN A 807 -10.54 24.02 -8.11
N GLY A 808 -10.43 22.83 -7.51
CA GLY A 808 -11.19 21.64 -7.90
C GLY A 808 -10.90 21.14 -9.32
N GLY A 809 -9.67 21.32 -9.81
CA GLY A 809 -9.25 20.92 -11.16
C GLY A 809 -9.65 21.89 -12.27
N SER A 810 -10.29 23.02 -11.94
CA SER A 810 -10.77 24.00 -12.92
C SER A 810 -9.81 25.18 -13.11
N THR A 811 -9.60 25.59 -14.37
CA THR A 811 -8.82 26.80 -14.69
C THR A 811 -9.66 28.06 -14.45
N MET A 812 -9.01 29.19 -14.22
CA MET A 812 -9.61 30.48 -13.87
C MET A 812 -10.26 31.20 -15.08
N ALA A 813 -10.78 30.49 -16.08
CA ALA A 813 -11.11 31.02 -17.41
C ALA A 813 -12.46 31.76 -17.55
N THR A 814 -13.49 31.44 -16.76
CA THR A 814 -14.88 31.75 -17.17
C THR A 814 -15.57 32.94 -16.50
N HIS A 815 -15.13 33.44 -15.34
CA HIS A 815 -15.79 34.58 -14.64
C HIS A 815 -14.81 35.38 -13.78
N THR A 816 -13.74 35.89 -14.38
CA THR A 816 -12.75 36.70 -13.67
C THR A 816 -13.11 38.17 -13.79
N MET A 817 -13.03 38.94 -12.70
CA MET A 817 -13.14 40.39 -12.80
C MET A 817 -11.90 40.89 -13.55
N VAL A 818 -12.08 41.33 -14.79
CA VAL A 818 -10.97 41.78 -15.63
C VAL A 818 -10.83 43.29 -15.45
N CYS A 819 -9.62 43.72 -15.12
CA CYS A 819 -9.23 45.11 -15.06
C CYS A 819 -9.11 45.67 -16.47
#